data_AF-A0A1A9J3P0-F1
#
_entry.id   AF-A0A1A9J3P0-F1
#
_cell.length_a   1.000
_cell.length_b   1.000
_cell.length_c   1.000
_cell.angle_alpha   90.00
_cell.angle_beta   90.00
_cell.angle_gamma   90.00
#
_symmetry.space_group_name_H-M   'P 1'
#
loop_
_entity.id
_entity.type
_entity.pdbx_description
1 polymer ?
#
loop_
_entity_poly.entity_id
_entity_poly.type
_entity_poly.pdbx_seq_one_letter_code
_entity_poly.pdbx_strand_id
1 'polypeptide(L)'
;MEARVLGLISVRGSNGKGICGVKKATALFGLLVTSPRYRCTTDEIAEHLWPGQECPRERVYKVASLLRGVLGDEVLPDLRSSVCVMNLPEGSVDLLRFREGVRRAAHLKWPEKFAQLCTALAEWQDDEPLRGLPEDTFGRRRAELREELMAAVCDRMEAALRAGEDTWLRMETKKWYERMPERSRIFGFYLIAHGQAMARGVLERLIEKWEADHGKTEQDPELQEIVDDLRGTPRRSRGTSLRRVPDQLPAGKHRPFGRDGLIDELAGVARTRQEAERPTLIVLSGMAGVGKSLVAYRLGAVLRERFPDGALYANLRGFAGADVRPAEPEHVLDGFLAEFPPYAGAEGIEAKSAALRSVLADKSVLIVLDDAVDVAQVRPLLPGNGTSAVIVTSRNTLRGLGAGQDPYFRKVDLLDDESAAAILREKLPEGDPRGREPLIRALVELCGRHPLALTVVARRLENRSVRGTSDLVRDLREEKEKLGVLHLPEEELSVRMALACSIRALSPAARRLLWQLAVHPGPSAGWDAVMDLGPAGDGMRPDHALEELVAASLVELRADRYSLHDLVRAFARYEVDPEVGGSSEDFEDTTVRRVLEHQLHNVHACDRRLHEQRALPVGDPAGVRVFEPVDLEQALAVLDVEYDSVQLGVQLAHQKGLQRYVWLLPMAHVTYQWSRRRLDDALRGLTLAREVAEKEAEPAQCAMVHRMLAGTYWRQEQFERAAGHLYRAVRLSKEDDTETGRLSLAHSLHTLALTMRKQGNGAAAEEHHRQALELYRALGERSGEAAALNGIGTLHRDRGEYDEGLRACGEALRIAEGTTDRRCRADVLYTLAQIHLSRSEGEEALRLLRQACGILCDLEHWHDEAKLLWLCADVLVAAGRSSEAVEALERVLVLRELMGGHGTQEVRDRLEELR
;
A
#
# COMPACT_ATOMS: atom_id res chain seq x y z
N MET A 1 59.53 16.17 -14.12
CA MET A 1 60.41 15.19 -13.44
C MET A 1 60.31 13.89 -14.24
N GLU A 2 61.43 13.23 -14.51
CA GLU A 2 61.45 11.93 -15.21
C GLU A 2 62.30 10.96 -14.38
N ALA A 3 61.72 9.82 -14.01
CA ALA A 3 62.43 8.77 -13.28
C ALA A 3 62.23 7.40 -13.92
N ARG A 4 63.26 6.56 -13.79
CA ARG A 4 63.28 5.19 -14.28
C ARG A 4 63.68 4.22 -13.19
N VAL A 5 62.86 3.20 -12.98
CA VAL A 5 63.07 2.10 -12.04
C VAL A 5 62.87 0.72 -12.70
N LEU A 6 62.30 0.65 -13.91
CA LEU A 6 62.15 -0.56 -14.73
C LEU A 6 63.39 -0.84 -15.60
N GLY A 7 64.56 -0.43 -15.11
CA GLY A 7 65.86 -0.54 -15.76
C GLY A 7 66.95 0.05 -14.86
N LEU A 8 67.97 0.69 -15.42
CA LEU A 8 68.99 1.40 -14.64
C LEU A 8 68.33 2.52 -13.82
N ILE A 9 68.42 2.43 -12.48
CA ILE A 9 67.75 3.38 -11.61
C ILE A 9 68.31 4.79 -11.80
N SER A 10 67.43 5.70 -12.22
CA SER A 10 67.79 7.09 -12.47
C SER A 10 66.61 8.02 -12.20
N VAL A 11 66.93 9.20 -11.69
CA VAL A 11 65.95 10.22 -11.31
C VAL A 11 66.47 11.56 -11.76
N ARG A 12 65.67 12.30 -12.52
CA ARG A 12 65.96 13.67 -12.94
C ARG A 12 64.85 14.61 -12.49
N GLY A 13 65.19 15.54 -11.61
CA GLY A 13 64.29 16.57 -11.10
C GLY A 13 63.97 17.64 -12.15
N SER A 14 62.95 18.45 -11.88
CA SER A 14 62.58 19.62 -12.69
C SER A 14 63.68 20.70 -12.73
N ASN A 15 64.55 20.73 -11.73
CA ASN A 15 65.69 21.64 -11.61
C ASN A 15 66.93 21.23 -12.43
N GLY A 16 66.83 20.18 -13.27
CA GLY A 16 67.93 19.67 -14.10
C GLY A 16 68.97 18.81 -13.37
N LYS A 17 68.90 18.71 -12.03
CA LYS A 17 69.76 17.81 -11.25
C LYS A 17 69.27 16.37 -11.37
N GLY A 18 70.20 15.43 -11.42
CA GLY A 18 69.86 14.01 -11.49
C GLY A 18 70.82 13.14 -10.69
N ILE A 19 70.28 12.01 -10.22
CA ILE A 19 71.03 10.94 -9.57
C ILE A 19 70.79 9.65 -10.34
N CYS A 20 71.85 8.86 -10.49
CA CYS A 20 71.85 7.59 -11.22
C CYS A 20 72.80 6.61 -10.51
N GLY A 21 72.49 5.31 -10.55
CA GLY A 21 73.34 4.23 -10.01
C GLY A 21 73.33 4.09 -8.48
N VAL A 22 74.41 3.53 -7.92
CA VAL A 22 74.50 3.03 -6.53
C VAL A 22 74.69 4.13 -5.46
N LYS A 23 73.83 5.14 -5.42
CA LYS A 23 73.81 6.14 -4.33
C LYS A 23 72.71 5.80 -3.33
N LYS A 24 72.93 6.09 -2.04
CA LYS A 24 71.91 5.87 -1.01
C LYS A 24 70.62 6.64 -1.28
N ALA A 25 70.69 7.79 -1.95
CA ALA A 25 69.52 8.56 -2.38
C ALA A 25 68.71 7.88 -3.49
N THR A 26 69.36 7.20 -4.46
CA THR A 26 68.67 6.39 -5.48
C THR A 26 68.09 5.12 -4.87
N ALA A 27 68.77 4.49 -3.91
CA ALA A 27 68.21 3.36 -3.16
C ALA A 27 66.94 3.75 -2.37
N LEU A 28 66.95 4.91 -1.70
CA LEU A 28 65.75 5.44 -1.03
C LEU A 28 64.61 5.70 -2.02
N PHE A 29 64.92 6.26 -3.19
CA PHE A 29 63.92 6.48 -4.23
C PHE A 29 63.30 5.16 -4.72
N GLY A 30 64.14 4.17 -5.05
CA GLY A 30 63.69 2.85 -5.46
C GLY A 30 62.82 2.17 -4.40
N LEU A 31 63.18 2.31 -3.13
CA LEU A 31 62.40 1.79 -2.00
C LEU A 31 61.03 2.46 -1.88
N LEU A 32 60.96 3.79 -1.95
CA LEU A 32 59.70 4.53 -1.84
C LEU A 32 58.76 4.24 -3.02
N VAL A 33 59.26 4.27 -4.26
CA VAL A 33 58.43 4.07 -5.47
C VAL A 33 57.83 2.67 -5.54
N THR A 34 58.52 1.68 -4.99
CA THR A 34 58.05 0.28 -5.00
C THR A 34 57.24 -0.08 -3.74
N SER A 35 57.14 0.80 -2.75
CA SER A 35 56.35 0.58 -1.53
C SER A 35 54.89 1.04 -1.68
N PRO A 36 53.94 0.43 -0.95
CA PRO A 36 52.54 0.83 -0.96
C PRO A 36 52.37 2.32 -0.59
N ARG A 37 51.57 3.05 -1.38
CA ARG A 37 51.30 4.50 -1.19
C ARG A 37 52.56 5.38 -1.14
N TYR A 38 53.67 4.94 -1.73
CA TYR A 38 54.96 5.64 -1.76
C TYR A 38 55.48 6.05 -0.38
N ARG A 39 55.24 5.18 0.60
CA ARG A 39 55.46 5.42 2.02
C ARG A 39 56.37 4.36 2.62
N CYS A 40 57.39 4.78 3.35
CA CYS A 40 58.25 3.90 4.15
C CYS A 40 58.52 4.50 5.53
N THR A 41 58.63 3.65 6.54
CA THR A 41 59.07 4.07 7.88
C THR A 41 60.58 4.30 7.90
N THR A 42 61.08 5.07 8.86
CA THR A 42 62.53 5.26 9.04
C THR A 42 63.26 3.96 9.33
N ASP A 43 62.59 3.01 9.99
CA ASP A 43 63.16 1.71 10.37
C ASP A 43 63.29 0.80 9.15
N GLU A 44 62.28 0.76 8.28
CA GLU A 44 62.36 0.08 6.97
C GLU A 44 63.48 0.67 6.10
N ILE A 45 63.59 2.01 6.06
CA ILE A 45 64.67 2.67 5.32
C ILE A 45 66.04 2.32 5.92
N ALA A 46 66.15 2.26 7.24
CA ALA A 46 67.39 1.92 7.93
C ALA A 46 67.82 0.48 7.64
N GLU A 47 66.89 -0.46 7.74
CA GLU A 47 67.10 -1.89 7.46
C GLU A 47 67.59 -2.12 6.03
N HIS A 48 67.00 -1.42 5.04
CA HIS A 48 67.33 -1.64 3.64
C HIS A 48 68.61 -0.90 3.21
N LEU A 49 68.83 0.34 3.66
CA LEU A 49 70.00 1.13 3.22
C LEU A 49 71.28 0.84 4.05
N TRP A 50 71.14 0.27 5.25
CA TRP A 50 72.22 -0.04 6.18
C TRP A 50 71.98 -1.37 6.93
N PRO A 51 71.88 -2.51 6.22
CA PRO A 51 71.58 -3.80 6.85
C PRO A 51 72.64 -4.13 7.93
N GLY A 52 72.17 -4.50 9.12
CA GLY A 52 73.02 -4.92 10.23
C GLY A 52 73.81 -3.80 10.96
N GLN A 53 73.50 -2.52 10.72
CA GLN A 53 74.12 -1.38 11.43
C GLN A 53 73.09 -0.62 12.27
N GLU A 54 73.44 -0.21 13.49
CA GLU A 54 72.68 0.82 14.21
C GLU A 54 72.76 2.14 13.44
N CYS A 55 71.65 2.54 12.81
CA CYS A 55 71.59 3.73 12.00
C CYS A 55 70.84 4.85 12.74
N PRO A 56 71.52 5.93 13.19
CA PRO A 56 70.84 7.05 13.83
C PRO A 56 69.91 7.75 12.83
N ARG A 57 68.71 8.13 13.29
CA ARG A 57 67.63 8.75 12.49
C ARG A 57 68.14 9.92 11.63
N GLU A 58 69.11 10.68 12.12
CA GLU A 58 69.78 11.77 11.41
C GLU A 58 70.38 11.38 10.05
N ARG A 59 70.89 10.14 9.91
CA ARG A 59 71.44 9.63 8.64
C ARG A 59 70.34 9.39 7.61
N VAL A 60 69.19 8.87 8.04
CA VAL A 60 68.00 8.69 7.18
C VAL A 60 67.52 10.05 6.68
N TYR A 61 67.42 11.05 7.57
CA TYR A 61 67.03 12.41 7.18
C TYR A 61 68.03 13.07 6.24
N LYS A 62 69.34 12.83 6.39
CA LYS A 62 70.37 13.34 5.47
C LYS A 62 70.20 12.75 4.07
N VAL A 63 69.90 11.46 3.93
CA VAL A 63 69.64 10.83 2.63
C VAL A 63 68.31 11.31 2.03
N ALA A 64 67.26 11.47 2.84
CA ALA A 64 65.98 12.04 2.41
C ALA A 64 66.14 13.50 1.94
N SER A 65 66.97 14.30 2.63
CA SER A 65 67.28 15.68 2.24
C SER A 65 68.06 15.75 0.92
N LEU A 66 69.00 14.82 0.68
CA LEU A 66 69.69 14.71 -0.60
C LEU A 66 68.73 14.36 -1.74
N LEU A 67 67.78 13.47 -1.50
CA LEU A 67 66.74 13.13 -2.48
C LEU A 67 65.79 14.31 -2.73
N ARG A 68 65.39 15.05 -1.67
CA ARG A 68 64.64 16.31 -1.76
C ARG A 68 65.39 17.38 -2.57
N GLY A 69 66.71 17.47 -2.43
CA GLY A 69 67.53 18.39 -3.23
C GLY A 69 67.49 18.11 -4.74
N VAL A 70 67.15 16.88 -5.14
CA VAL A 70 66.95 16.48 -6.54
C VAL A 70 65.49 16.66 -6.96
N LEU A 71 64.55 16.23 -6.13
CA LEU A 71 63.11 16.16 -6.46
C LEU A 71 62.30 17.41 -6.08
N GLY A 72 62.89 18.37 -5.36
CA GLY A 72 62.13 19.47 -4.75
C GLY A 72 61.27 18.98 -3.59
N ASP A 73 60.13 19.65 -3.36
CA ASP A 73 59.21 19.35 -2.24
C ASP A 73 58.35 18.09 -2.44
N GLU A 74 58.58 17.33 -3.51
CA GLU A 74 57.90 16.04 -3.81
C GLU A 74 58.24 14.94 -2.79
N VAL A 75 59.30 15.12 -1.99
CA VAL A 75 59.68 14.22 -0.90
C VAL A 75 59.49 14.91 0.44
N LEU A 76 58.53 14.41 1.22
CA LEU A 76 58.11 14.92 2.52
C LEU A 76 58.49 13.93 3.63
N PRO A 77 59.73 13.98 4.16
CA PRO A 77 60.06 13.35 5.43
C PRO A 77 59.32 14.06 6.56
N ASP A 78 58.50 13.31 7.30
CA ASP A 78 57.84 13.79 8.51
C ASP A 78 58.67 13.40 9.74
N LEU A 79 59.14 14.42 10.46
CA LEU A 79 59.94 14.28 11.67
C LEU A 79 59.12 13.77 12.88
N ARG A 80 57.79 13.95 12.87
CA ARG A 80 56.93 13.53 13.99
C ARG A 80 56.49 12.08 13.87
N SER A 81 56.18 11.62 12.67
CA SER A 81 55.66 10.26 12.44
C SER A 81 56.72 9.22 12.07
N SER A 82 57.99 9.61 11.92
CA SER A 82 59.08 8.71 11.52
C SER A 82 58.81 8.00 10.19
N VAL A 83 58.25 8.73 9.23
CA VAL A 83 57.89 8.23 7.91
C VAL A 83 58.43 9.17 6.83
N CYS A 84 58.91 8.57 5.74
CA CYS A 84 59.16 9.28 4.50
C CYS A 84 58.04 8.98 3.50
N VAL A 85 57.38 10.03 3.01
CA VAL A 85 56.35 9.94 1.97
C VAL A 85 56.87 10.66 0.72
N MET A 86 56.57 10.08 -0.44
CA MET A 86 56.82 10.70 -1.73
C MET A 86 55.50 10.97 -2.44
N ASN A 87 55.31 12.19 -2.94
CA ASN A 87 54.15 12.58 -3.71
C ASN A 87 54.58 12.78 -5.17
N LEU A 88 54.27 11.80 -6.01
CA LEU A 88 54.68 11.78 -7.42
C LEU A 88 53.49 12.08 -8.32
N PRO A 89 53.64 12.98 -9.32
CA PRO A 89 52.64 13.15 -10.37
C PRO A 89 52.43 11.84 -11.14
N GLU A 90 51.18 11.53 -11.48
CA GLU A 90 50.85 10.41 -12.37
C GLU A 90 51.62 10.58 -13.71
N GLY A 91 52.33 9.52 -14.12
CA GLY A 91 53.13 9.53 -15.34
C GLY A 91 54.59 9.98 -15.21
N SER A 92 55.05 10.38 -14.02
CA SER A 92 56.44 10.85 -13.79
C SER A 92 57.49 9.72 -13.72
N VAL A 93 57.06 8.49 -13.43
CA VAL A 93 57.92 7.31 -13.28
C VAL A 93 57.46 6.19 -14.24
N ASP A 94 58.43 5.52 -14.88
CA ASP A 94 58.18 4.38 -15.79
C ASP A 94 57.31 3.27 -15.16
N LEU A 95 57.55 2.89 -13.90
CA LEU A 95 56.73 1.91 -13.19
C LEU A 95 55.26 2.34 -13.05
N LEU A 96 55.01 3.64 -12.83
CA LEU A 96 53.66 4.15 -12.68
C LEU A 96 52.93 4.20 -14.02
N ARG A 97 53.63 4.61 -15.09
CA ARG A 97 53.10 4.55 -16.46
C ARG A 97 52.78 3.12 -16.88
N PHE A 98 53.67 2.18 -16.57
CA PHE A 98 53.43 0.75 -16.81
C PHE A 98 52.18 0.25 -16.08
N ARG A 99 52.09 0.43 -14.75
CA ARG A 99 50.95 -0.05 -13.94
C ARG A 99 49.63 0.62 -14.34
N GLU A 100 49.66 1.91 -14.67
CA GLU A 100 48.48 2.61 -15.17
C GLU A 100 48.06 2.09 -16.56
N GLY A 101 49.01 1.87 -17.46
CA GLY A 101 48.75 1.31 -18.78
C GLY A 101 48.13 -0.09 -18.70
N VAL A 102 48.62 -0.95 -17.81
CA VAL A 102 48.03 -2.27 -17.54
C VAL A 102 46.62 -2.14 -16.95
N ARG A 103 46.39 -1.20 -16.01
CA ARG A 103 45.05 -0.96 -15.43
C ARG A 103 44.05 -0.47 -16.47
N ARG A 104 44.44 0.47 -17.33
CA ARG A 104 43.59 0.97 -18.43
C ARG A 104 43.23 -0.14 -19.40
N ALA A 105 44.19 -1.03 -19.70
CA ALA A 105 43.97 -2.17 -20.58
C ALA A 105 42.88 -3.14 -20.09
N ALA A 106 42.58 -3.19 -18.78
CA ALA A 106 41.54 -4.08 -18.23
C ALA A 106 40.12 -3.78 -18.75
N HIS A 107 39.84 -2.55 -19.17
CA HIS A 107 38.51 -2.10 -19.61
C HIS A 107 38.38 -1.90 -21.13
N LEU A 108 39.45 -2.16 -21.88
CA LEU A 108 39.49 -1.97 -23.33
C LEU A 108 39.10 -3.25 -24.09
N LYS A 109 38.61 -3.08 -25.32
CA LYS A 109 38.35 -4.20 -26.24
C LYS A 109 39.66 -4.81 -26.72
N TRP A 110 39.66 -6.09 -27.13
CA TRP A 110 40.88 -6.85 -27.40
C TRP A 110 41.95 -6.15 -28.29
N PRO A 111 41.63 -5.51 -29.43
CA PRO A 111 42.63 -4.80 -30.23
C PRO A 111 43.23 -3.58 -29.52
N GLU A 112 42.39 -2.79 -28.85
CA GLU A 112 42.81 -1.63 -28.07
C GLU A 112 43.59 -2.04 -26.80
N LYS A 113 43.17 -3.13 -26.16
CA LYS A 113 43.85 -3.77 -25.04
C LYS A 113 45.26 -4.22 -25.43
N PHE A 114 45.41 -4.85 -26.60
CA PHE A 114 46.71 -5.24 -27.14
C PHE A 114 47.62 -4.02 -27.38
N ALA A 115 47.11 -2.99 -28.07
CA ALA A 115 47.88 -1.76 -28.33
C ALA A 115 48.29 -1.04 -27.03
N GLN A 116 47.40 -0.99 -26.04
CA GLN A 116 47.66 -0.39 -24.73
C GLN A 116 48.72 -1.19 -23.94
N LEU A 117 48.67 -2.52 -23.97
CA LEU A 117 49.67 -3.37 -23.32
C LEU A 117 51.03 -3.30 -24.02
N CYS A 118 51.07 -3.17 -25.35
CA CYS A 118 52.30 -2.89 -26.09
C CYS A 118 52.95 -1.57 -25.63
N THR A 119 52.14 -0.53 -25.44
CA THR A 119 52.62 0.76 -24.94
C THR A 119 53.13 0.66 -23.50
N ALA A 120 52.38 -0.03 -22.63
CA ALA A 120 52.79 -0.21 -21.23
C ALA A 120 54.10 -1.00 -21.11
N LEU A 121 54.23 -2.10 -21.86
CA LEU A 121 55.43 -2.94 -21.83
C LEU A 121 56.65 -2.26 -22.48
N ALA A 122 56.47 -1.25 -23.33
CA ALA A 122 57.58 -0.46 -23.89
C ALA A 122 58.31 0.39 -22.84
N GLU A 123 57.70 0.62 -21.67
CA GLU A 123 58.37 1.29 -20.53
C GLU A 123 59.51 0.43 -19.95
N TRP A 124 59.44 -0.89 -20.15
CA TRP A 124 60.52 -1.79 -19.79
C TRP A 124 61.62 -1.72 -20.85
N GLN A 125 62.81 -1.36 -20.40
CA GLN A 125 64.02 -1.54 -21.21
C GLN A 125 64.43 -3.01 -21.03
N ASP A 126 64.99 -3.71 -22.03
CA ASP A 126 65.37 -5.14 -21.99
C ASP A 126 66.45 -5.51 -20.91
N ASP A 127 66.54 -4.72 -19.84
CA ASP A 127 67.42 -4.79 -18.67
C ASP A 127 66.66 -5.17 -17.39
N GLU A 128 67.40 -5.58 -16.35
CA GLU A 128 66.85 -5.92 -15.04
C GLU A 128 66.23 -4.69 -14.31
N PRO A 129 65.06 -4.80 -13.65
CA PRO A 129 64.48 -3.70 -12.89
C PRO A 129 65.38 -3.34 -11.69
N LEU A 130 65.35 -2.07 -11.29
CA LEU A 130 66.16 -1.51 -10.20
C LEU A 130 67.68 -1.74 -10.37
N ARG A 131 68.15 -1.88 -11.62
CA ARG A 131 69.55 -2.11 -11.93
C ARG A 131 70.41 -0.98 -11.37
N GLY A 132 71.49 -1.35 -10.68
CA GLY A 132 72.34 -0.43 -9.94
C GLY A 132 72.04 -0.33 -8.44
N LEU A 133 71.10 -1.13 -7.89
CA LEU A 133 70.91 -1.30 -6.44
C LEU A 133 71.45 -2.65 -5.93
N PRO A 134 71.85 -2.76 -4.65
CA PRO A 134 72.36 -4.03 -4.08
C PRO A 134 71.33 -5.16 -4.16
N GLU A 135 71.80 -6.36 -4.52
CA GLU A 135 70.94 -7.54 -4.67
C GLU A 135 70.37 -8.02 -3.34
N ASP A 136 71.18 -8.02 -2.28
CA ASP A 136 70.79 -8.49 -0.94
C ASP A 136 69.57 -7.73 -0.37
N THR A 137 69.38 -6.48 -0.78
CA THR A 137 68.31 -5.61 -0.28
C THR A 137 67.10 -5.58 -1.21
N PHE A 138 67.32 -5.55 -2.53
CA PHE A 138 66.26 -5.34 -3.51
C PHE A 138 65.87 -6.59 -4.28
N GLY A 139 66.52 -7.74 -4.04
CA GLY A 139 66.25 -9.00 -4.76
C GLY A 139 64.80 -9.43 -4.71
N ARG A 140 64.14 -9.33 -3.53
CA ARG A 140 62.71 -9.63 -3.41
C ARG A 140 61.83 -8.71 -4.27
N ARG A 141 62.10 -7.40 -4.25
CA ARG A 141 61.33 -6.42 -5.04
C ARG A 141 61.59 -6.57 -6.55
N ARG A 142 62.81 -6.94 -6.95
CA ARG A 142 63.11 -7.29 -8.35
C ARG A 142 62.33 -8.54 -8.78
N ALA A 143 62.21 -9.55 -7.91
CA ALA A 143 61.39 -10.72 -8.18
C ALA A 143 59.90 -10.38 -8.33
N GLU A 144 59.35 -9.56 -7.42
CA GLU A 144 57.95 -9.09 -7.50
C GLU A 144 57.68 -8.31 -8.81
N LEU A 145 58.58 -7.40 -9.20
CA LEU A 145 58.48 -6.67 -10.46
C LEU A 145 58.61 -7.59 -11.69
N ARG A 146 59.44 -8.65 -11.63
CA ARG A 146 59.53 -9.66 -12.69
C ARG A 146 58.23 -10.44 -12.85
N GLU A 147 57.56 -10.77 -11.76
CA GLU A 147 56.24 -11.41 -11.83
C GLU A 147 55.19 -10.46 -12.41
N GLU A 148 55.21 -9.17 -12.05
CA GLU A 148 54.34 -8.15 -12.66
C GLU A 148 54.59 -8.01 -14.18
N LEU A 149 55.85 -8.00 -14.60
CA LEU A 149 56.22 -8.03 -16.03
C LEU A 149 55.67 -9.29 -16.70
N MET A 150 55.86 -10.45 -16.09
CA MET A 150 55.45 -11.72 -16.67
C MET A 150 53.92 -11.83 -16.82
N ALA A 151 53.17 -11.34 -15.83
CA ALA A 151 51.73 -11.25 -15.91
C ALA A 151 51.28 -10.36 -17.08
N ALA A 152 51.87 -9.17 -17.22
CA ALA A 152 51.55 -8.26 -18.32
C ALA A 152 51.95 -8.83 -19.70
N VAL A 153 53.05 -9.58 -19.79
CA VAL A 153 53.46 -10.28 -21.03
C VAL A 153 52.44 -11.36 -21.41
N CYS A 154 51.97 -12.15 -20.45
CA CYS A 154 50.91 -13.15 -20.67
C CYS A 154 49.60 -12.48 -21.11
N ASP A 155 49.18 -11.40 -20.44
CA ASP A 155 47.97 -10.63 -20.80
C ASP A 155 48.06 -10.05 -22.21
N ARG A 156 49.26 -9.62 -22.64
CA ARG A 156 49.49 -9.12 -24.00
C ARG A 156 49.41 -10.25 -25.03
N MET A 157 49.95 -11.44 -24.72
CA MET A 157 49.83 -12.62 -25.59
C MET A 157 48.37 -13.09 -25.73
N GLU A 158 47.61 -13.08 -24.64
CA GLU A 158 46.17 -13.38 -24.68
C GLU A 158 45.41 -12.33 -25.50
N ALA A 159 45.69 -11.04 -25.30
CA ALA A 159 45.06 -9.97 -26.07
C ALA A 159 45.38 -10.07 -27.57
N ALA A 160 46.63 -10.42 -27.93
CA ALA A 160 47.02 -10.65 -29.32
C ALA A 160 46.28 -11.85 -29.95
N LEU A 161 46.16 -12.96 -29.21
CA LEU A 161 45.40 -14.14 -29.63
C LEU A 161 43.93 -13.80 -29.90
N ARG A 162 43.29 -13.02 -29.00
CA ARG A 162 41.88 -12.62 -29.13
C ARG A 162 41.66 -11.54 -30.21
N ALA A 163 42.66 -10.71 -30.47
CA ALA A 163 42.62 -9.69 -31.51
C ALA A 163 42.93 -10.23 -32.92
N GLY A 164 43.39 -11.47 -33.05
CA GLY A 164 43.76 -12.09 -34.33
C GLY A 164 45.14 -11.68 -34.85
N GLU A 165 46.05 -11.26 -33.98
CA GLU A 165 47.41 -10.80 -34.32
C GLU A 165 48.40 -11.99 -34.42
N ASP A 166 48.07 -12.98 -35.25
CA ASP A 166 48.77 -14.28 -35.31
C ASP A 166 50.26 -14.17 -35.67
N THR A 167 50.60 -13.25 -36.58
CA THR A 167 52.00 -13.04 -37.03
C THR A 167 52.85 -12.50 -35.90
N TRP A 168 52.30 -11.56 -35.12
CA TRP A 168 52.96 -11.01 -33.94
C TRP A 168 53.10 -12.06 -32.84
N LEU A 169 52.01 -12.80 -32.56
CA LEU A 169 51.98 -13.83 -31.51
C LEU A 169 53.01 -14.93 -31.77
N ARG A 170 53.16 -15.39 -33.01
CA ARG A 170 54.17 -16.40 -33.38
C ARG A 170 55.61 -15.94 -33.12
N MET A 171 55.94 -14.69 -33.47
CA MET A 171 57.28 -14.14 -33.23
C MET A 171 57.55 -13.99 -31.73
N GLU A 172 56.59 -13.43 -30.99
CA GLU A 172 56.79 -13.11 -29.57
C GLU A 172 56.81 -14.37 -28.70
N THR A 173 55.93 -15.35 -28.94
CA THR A 173 55.93 -16.62 -28.20
C THR A 173 57.21 -17.42 -28.40
N LYS A 174 57.80 -17.40 -29.61
CA LYS A 174 59.11 -18.03 -29.87
C LYS A 174 60.22 -17.36 -29.05
N LYS A 175 60.27 -16.02 -29.04
CA LYS A 175 61.25 -15.24 -28.26
C LYS A 175 61.19 -15.57 -26.76
N TRP A 176 59.98 -15.65 -26.18
CA TRP A 176 59.83 -15.91 -24.75
C TRP A 176 59.99 -17.38 -24.37
N TYR A 177 59.60 -18.31 -25.24
CA TYR A 177 59.85 -19.73 -25.01
C TYR A 177 61.35 -20.07 -24.99
N GLU A 178 62.16 -19.42 -25.85
CA GLU A 178 63.62 -19.58 -25.82
C GLU A 178 64.26 -18.98 -24.56
N ARG A 179 63.65 -17.95 -23.96
CA ARG A 179 64.17 -17.26 -22.77
C ARG A 179 63.76 -17.90 -21.46
N MET A 180 62.53 -18.39 -21.36
CA MET A 180 61.91 -18.91 -20.13
C MET A 180 61.04 -20.13 -20.45
N PRO A 181 61.64 -21.24 -20.91
CA PRO A 181 60.91 -22.43 -21.28
C PRO A 181 60.16 -23.05 -20.08
N GLU A 182 60.63 -22.84 -18.85
CA GLU A 182 60.06 -23.44 -17.63
C GLU A 182 58.66 -22.92 -17.25
N ARG A 183 58.19 -21.81 -17.84
CA ARG A 183 56.89 -21.21 -17.51
C ARG A 183 55.78 -21.86 -18.33
N SER A 184 54.88 -22.59 -17.66
CA SER A 184 53.77 -23.33 -18.27
C SER A 184 52.90 -22.48 -19.21
N ARG A 185 52.53 -21.25 -18.80
CA ARG A 185 51.75 -20.32 -19.63
C ARG A 185 52.44 -19.89 -20.93
N ILE A 186 53.76 -19.67 -20.90
CA ILE A 186 54.54 -19.31 -22.09
C ILE A 186 54.60 -20.49 -23.06
N PHE A 187 54.81 -21.70 -22.52
CA PHE A 187 54.74 -22.92 -23.31
C PHE A 187 53.35 -23.15 -23.91
N GLY A 188 52.28 -22.88 -23.16
CA GLY A 188 50.90 -22.91 -23.65
C GLY A 188 50.67 -21.99 -24.86
N PHE A 189 51.07 -20.72 -24.78
CA PHE A 189 50.98 -19.81 -25.93
C PHE A 189 51.86 -20.24 -27.12
N TYR A 190 53.03 -20.82 -26.87
CA TYR A 190 53.88 -21.38 -27.93
C TYR A 190 53.19 -22.55 -28.64
N LEU A 191 52.55 -23.46 -27.89
CA LEU A 191 51.77 -24.57 -28.44
C LEU A 191 50.56 -24.05 -29.25
N ILE A 192 49.84 -23.04 -28.77
CA ILE A 192 48.72 -22.44 -29.51
C ILE A 192 49.21 -21.83 -30.84
N ALA A 193 50.29 -21.04 -30.82
CA ALA A 193 50.74 -20.27 -31.98
C ALA A 193 51.43 -21.13 -33.05
N HIS A 194 52.11 -22.20 -32.65
CA HIS A 194 52.95 -23.02 -33.54
C HIS A 194 52.48 -24.49 -33.68
N GLY A 195 51.75 -25.02 -32.71
CA GLY A 195 51.45 -26.45 -32.59
C GLY A 195 50.61 -27.02 -33.74
N GLN A 196 49.63 -26.27 -34.25
CA GLN A 196 48.80 -26.71 -35.39
C GLN A 196 49.59 -26.88 -36.70
N ALA A 197 50.73 -26.20 -36.86
CA ALA A 197 51.58 -26.29 -38.03
C ALA A 197 52.65 -27.39 -37.92
N MET A 198 52.79 -28.04 -36.76
CA MET A 198 53.77 -29.09 -36.53
C MET A 198 53.23 -30.47 -36.91
N ALA A 199 54.09 -31.34 -37.43
CA ALA A 199 53.76 -32.76 -37.56
C ALA A 199 53.55 -33.39 -36.16
N ARG A 200 52.56 -34.26 -36.01
CA ARG A 200 52.16 -34.86 -34.72
C ARG A 200 53.31 -35.45 -33.91
N GLY A 201 54.21 -36.19 -34.55
CA GLY A 201 55.39 -36.78 -33.87
C GLY A 201 56.49 -35.77 -33.50
N VAL A 202 56.44 -34.53 -34.01
CA VAL A 202 57.31 -33.42 -33.54
C VAL A 202 56.67 -32.75 -32.34
N LEU A 203 55.35 -32.54 -32.36
CA LEU A 203 54.58 -31.99 -31.25
C LEU A 203 54.66 -32.88 -30.00
N GLU A 204 54.49 -34.21 -30.14
CA GLU A 204 54.56 -35.15 -29.02
C GLU A 204 55.94 -35.15 -28.36
N ARG A 205 57.03 -35.18 -29.15
CA ARG A 205 58.40 -35.08 -28.63
C ARG A 205 58.69 -33.76 -27.93
N LEU A 206 58.08 -32.66 -28.40
CA LEU A 206 58.24 -31.35 -27.76
C LEU A 206 57.56 -31.32 -26.38
N ILE A 207 56.34 -31.86 -26.28
CA ILE A 207 55.59 -31.96 -25.02
C ILE A 207 56.30 -32.89 -24.04
N GLU A 208 56.71 -34.09 -24.48
CA GLU A 208 57.44 -35.04 -23.64
C GLU A 208 58.76 -34.47 -23.12
N LYS A 209 59.50 -33.75 -23.97
CA LYS A 209 60.74 -33.09 -23.56
C LYS A 209 60.46 -32.02 -22.51
N TRP A 210 59.44 -31.19 -22.72
CA TRP A 210 59.06 -30.16 -21.75
C TRP A 210 58.60 -30.77 -20.41
N GLU A 211 57.82 -31.85 -20.46
CA GLU A 211 57.36 -32.56 -19.27
C GLU A 211 58.49 -33.20 -18.47
N ALA A 212 59.50 -33.72 -19.17
CA ALA A 212 60.69 -34.28 -18.56
C ALA A 212 61.55 -33.20 -17.86
N ASP A 213 61.66 -32.02 -18.46
CA ASP A 213 62.52 -30.95 -17.98
C ASP A 213 61.84 -30.06 -16.91
N HIS A 214 60.50 -29.92 -16.94
CA HIS A 214 59.77 -28.88 -16.18
C HIS A 214 58.53 -29.35 -15.41
N GLY A 215 58.14 -30.63 -15.51
CA GLY A 215 56.99 -31.20 -14.79
C GLY A 215 55.81 -31.52 -15.70
N LYS A 216 54.91 -32.40 -15.24
CA LYS A 216 53.82 -32.93 -16.07
C LYS A 216 52.80 -31.85 -16.43
N THR A 217 52.34 -31.84 -17.69
CA THR A 217 51.32 -30.90 -18.17
C THR A 217 49.99 -31.04 -17.41
N GLU A 218 49.68 -32.22 -16.88
CA GLU A 218 48.49 -32.51 -16.07
C GLU A 218 48.39 -31.69 -14.75
N GLN A 219 49.51 -31.14 -14.28
CA GLN A 219 49.54 -30.30 -13.06
C GLN A 219 49.06 -28.87 -13.33
N ASP A 220 49.02 -28.45 -14.60
CA ASP A 220 48.48 -27.16 -15.04
C ASP A 220 47.26 -27.39 -15.95
N PRO A 221 46.02 -27.20 -15.43
CA PRO A 221 44.80 -27.47 -16.17
C PRO A 221 44.67 -26.68 -17.48
N GLU A 222 45.19 -25.43 -17.54
CA GLU A 222 45.13 -24.60 -18.75
C GLU A 222 46.06 -25.17 -19.83
N LEU A 223 47.26 -25.62 -19.44
CA LEU A 223 48.23 -26.22 -20.36
C LEU A 223 47.79 -27.61 -20.86
N GLN A 224 47.20 -28.42 -19.98
CA GLN A 224 46.66 -29.73 -20.34
C GLN A 224 45.54 -29.61 -21.38
N GLU A 225 44.66 -28.61 -21.26
CA GLU A 225 43.58 -28.38 -22.23
C GLU A 225 44.14 -28.03 -23.62
N ILE A 226 45.17 -27.20 -23.70
CA ILE A 226 45.85 -26.85 -24.96
C ILE A 226 46.49 -28.10 -25.60
N VAL A 227 47.13 -28.95 -24.80
CA VAL A 227 47.73 -30.20 -25.25
C VAL A 227 46.67 -31.19 -25.77
N ASP A 228 45.53 -31.31 -25.07
CA ASP A 228 44.44 -32.20 -25.44
C ASP A 228 43.73 -31.75 -26.72
N ASP A 229 43.54 -30.43 -26.91
CA ASP A 229 42.98 -29.84 -28.13
C ASP A 229 43.92 -30.08 -29.34
N LEU A 230 45.23 -29.92 -29.17
CA LEU A 230 46.23 -30.18 -30.24
C LEU A 230 46.40 -31.68 -30.56
N ARG A 231 46.19 -32.57 -29.58
CA ARG A 231 46.20 -34.03 -29.78
C ARG A 231 44.94 -34.57 -30.46
N GLY A 232 43.92 -33.74 -30.64
CA GLY A 232 42.64 -34.13 -31.24
C GLY A 232 41.84 -35.11 -30.37
N THR A 233 42.11 -35.14 -29.06
CA THR A 233 41.40 -35.98 -28.10
C THR A 233 40.01 -35.38 -27.84
N PRO A 234 38.90 -36.11 -28.07
CA PRO A 234 37.56 -35.58 -27.87
C PRO A 234 37.35 -35.22 -26.39
N ARG A 235 37.00 -33.95 -26.16
CA ARG A 235 36.78 -33.31 -24.86
C ARG A 235 36.03 -34.23 -23.89
N ARG A 236 36.71 -34.68 -22.82
CA ARG A 236 36.03 -34.99 -21.56
C ARG A 236 35.73 -33.66 -20.89
N SER A 237 34.52 -33.16 -21.10
CA SER A 237 34.00 -31.95 -20.49
C SER A 237 34.18 -31.95 -18.96
N ARG A 238 35.25 -31.30 -18.49
CA ARG A 238 35.31 -30.71 -17.15
C ARG A 238 35.27 -29.20 -17.36
N GLY A 239 34.20 -28.59 -16.88
CA GLY A 239 33.91 -27.19 -17.14
C GLY A 239 35.02 -26.27 -16.67
N THR A 240 35.40 -25.35 -17.54
CA THR A 240 35.76 -23.98 -17.16
C THR A 240 34.88 -23.55 -15.99
N SER A 241 35.46 -23.24 -14.82
CA SER A 241 34.72 -22.49 -13.81
C SER A 241 34.56 -21.05 -14.30
N LEU A 242 33.64 -20.86 -15.25
CA LEU A 242 32.85 -19.65 -15.30
C LEU A 242 32.39 -19.42 -13.87
N ARG A 243 32.70 -18.27 -13.26
CA ARG A 243 32.04 -17.86 -12.00
C ARG A 243 30.56 -18.08 -12.25
N ARG A 244 29.97 -19.07 -11.58
CA ARG A 244 28.57 -19.42 -11.75
C ARG A 244 27.79 -18.29 -11.08
N VAL A 245 27.40 -17.29 -11.86
CA VAL A 245 26.55 -16.20 -11.38
C VAL A 245 25.18 -16.82 -11.11
N PRO A 246 24.70 -16.84 -9.86
CA PRO A 246 23.42 -17.45 -9.52
C PRO A 246 22.30 -16.75 -10.30
N ASP A 247 21.39 -17.52 -10.88
CA ASP A 247 20.18 -16.99 -11.51
C ASP A 247 19.00 -17.89 -11.16
N GLN A 248 18.45 -17.66 -9.97
CA GLN A 248 17.41 -18.49 -9.37
C GLN A 248 16.00 -17.91 -9.58
N LEU A 249 15.85 -16.82 -10.34
CA LEU A 249 14.56 -16.17 -10.51
C LEU A 249 13.56 -17.07 -11.26
N PRO A 250 12.32 -17.23 -10.77
CA PRO A 250 11.30 -18.00 -11.47
C PRO A 250 10.96 -17.39 -12.84
N ALA A 251 10.74 -18.26 -13.84
CA ALA A 251 10.27 -17.81 -15.15
C ALA A 251 8.84 -17.24 -15.05
N GLY A 252 8.67 -15.95 -15.38
CA GLY A 252 7.38 -15.28 -15.35
C GLY A 252 6.44 -15.78 -16.46
N LYS A 253 5.62 -16.80 -16.16
CA LYS A 253 4.64 -17.36 -17.12
C LYS A 253 3.39 -16.49 -17.32
N HIS A 254 3.09 -15.57 -16.40
CA HIS A 254 1.84 -14.82 -16.38
C HIS A 254 2.10 -13.31 -16.50
N ARG A 255 1.19 -12.59 -17.16
CA ARG A 255 1.27 -11.13 -17.31
C ARG A 255 0.71 -10.43 -16.06
N PRO A 256 1.44 -9.48 -15.44
CA PRO A 256 0.91 -8.71 -14.31
C PRO A 256 0.02 -7.56 -14.79
N PHE A 257 -1.23 -7.87 -15.15
CA PHE A 257 -2.21 -6.89 -15.64
C PHE A 257 -2.33 -5.67 -14.73
N GLY A 258 -2.28 -4.47 -15.32
CA GLY A 258 -2.45 -3.21 -14.60
C GLY A 258 -1.33 -2.86 -13.62
N ARG A 259 -0.19 -3.59 -13.65
CA ARG A 259 0.91 -3.38 -12.68
C ARG A 259 2.15 -2.75 -13.28
N ASP A 260 2.12 -2.37 -14.56
CA ASP A 260 3.30 -1.80 -15.24
C ASP A 260 3.79 -0.53 -14.50
N GLY A 261 2.87 0.40 -14.17
CA GLY A 261 3.23 1.60 -13.41
C GLY A 261 3.78 1.33 -12.01
N LEU A 262 3.24 0.32 -11.30
CA LEU A 262 3.75 -0.11 -9.99
C LEU A 262 5.16 -0.71 -10.12
N ILE A 263 5.39 -1.53 -11.14
CA ILE A 263 6.69 -2.15 -11.39
C ILE A 263 7.73 -1.09 -11.76
N ASP A 264 7.36 -0.11 -12.59
CA ASP A 264 8.22 1.00 -12.97
C ASP A 264 8.58 1.89 -11.78
N GLU A 265 7.62 2.20 -10.90
CA GLU A 265 7.84 2.91 -9.64
C GLU A 265 8.89 2.18 -8.77
N LEU A 266 8.66 0.89 -8.51
CA LEU A 266 9.53 0.08 -7.66
C LEU A 266 10.93 -0.12 -8.26
N ALA A 267 11.00 -0.28 -9.59
CA ALA A 267 12.27 -0.32 -10.29
C ALA A 267 13.00 1.02 -10.15
N GLY A 268 12.31 2.16 -10.25
CA GLY A 268 12.87 3.49 -10.01
C GLY A 268 13.46 3.65 -8.60
N VAL A 269 12.77 3.17 -7.57
CA VAL A 269 13.26 3.18 -6.18
C VAL A 269 14.56 2.38 -6.05
N ALA A 270 14.60 1.16 -6.59
CA ALA A 270 15.80 0.33 -6.57
C ALA A 270 16.97 0.97 -7.32
N ARG A 271 16.70 1.58 -8.49
CA ARG A 271 17.73 2.26 -9.30
C ARG A 271 18.35 3.45 -8.56
N THR A 272 17.51 4.30 -7.99
CA THR A 272 17.93 5.52 -7.28
C THR A 272 18.79 5.18 -6.06
N ARG A 273 18.40 4.16 -5.30
CA ARG A 273 19.16 3.73 -4.11
C ARG A 273 20.48 3.05 -4.47
N GLN A 274 20.49 2.25 -5.54
CA GLN A 274 21.71 1.65 -6.05
C GLN A 274 22.73 2.70 -6.52
N GLU A 275 22.28 3.76 -7.20
CA GLU A 275 23.12 4.89 -7.62
C GLU A 275 23.68 5.69 -6.43
N ALA A 276 22.98 5.68 -5.29
CA ALA A 276 23.44 6.26 -4.04
C ALA A 276 24.28 5.29 -3.18
N GLU A 277 24.67 4.12 -3.71
CA GLU A 277 25.41 3.06 -3.01
C GLU A 277 24.72 2.59 -1.70
N ARG A 278 23.38 2.56 -1.71
CA ARG A 278 22.57 2.12 -0.56
C ARG A 278 21.85 0.80 -0.84
N PRO A 279 21.72 -0.08 0.17
CA PRO A 279 20.95 -1.29 0.01
C PRO A 279 19.47 -0.96 -0.19
N THR A 280 18.82 -1.72 -1.05
CA THR A 280 17.39 -1.57 -1.30
C THR A 280 16.64 -2.71 -0.62
N LEU A 281 15.63 -2.38 0.18
CA LEU A 281 14.69 -3.36 0.73
C LEU A 281 13.28 -2.92 0.33
N ILE A 282 12.61 -3.70 -0.50
CA ILE A 282 11.23 -3.47 -0.95
C ILE A 282 10.36 -4.53 -0.31
N VAL A 283 9.30 -4.12 0.38
CA VAL A 283 8.34 -5.03 1.02
C VAL A 283 6.97 -4.88 0.36
N LEU A 284 6.56 -5.91 -0.38
CA LEU A 284 5.26 -6.02 -1.04
C LEU A 284 4.27 -6.74 -0.12
N SER A 285 3.31 -5.99 0.41
CA SER A 285 2.24 -6.52 1.29
C SER A 285 0.87 -6.48 0.60
N GLY A 286 -0.11 -7.24 1.10
CA GLY A 286 -1.47 -7.22 0.57
C GLY A 286 -2.20 -8.55 0.68
N MET A 287 -3.48 -8.55 0.35
CA MET A 287 -4.37 -9.70 0.49
C MET A 287 -3.88 -10.94 -0.30
N ALA A 288 -4.22 -12.14 0.17
CA ALA A 288 -3.87 -13.39 -0.50
C ALA A 288 -4.49 -13.42 -1.91
N GLY A 289 -3.69 -13.74 -2.95
CA GLY A 289 -4.17 -13.79 -4.34
C GLY A 289 -4.20 -12.45 -5.10
N VAL A 290 -3.77 -11.34 -4.49
CA VAL A 290 -3.70 -10.02 -5.15
C VAL A 290 -2.57 -9.87 -6.19
N GLY A 291 -1.69 -10.88 -6.32
CA GLY A 291 -0.63 -10.92 -7.32
C GLY A 291 0.76 -10.44 -6.88
N LYS A 292 1.04 -10.40 -5.57
CA LYS A 292 2.35 -9.95 -5.01
C LYS A 292 3.54 -10.69 -5.61
N SER A 293 3.49 -12.02 -5.64
CA SER A 293 4.56 -12.87 -6.20
C SER A 293 4.78 -12.57 -7.69
N LEU A 294 3.69 -12.32 -8.43
CA LEU A 294 3.79 -11.99 -9.86
C LEU A 294 4.47 -10.63 -10.08
N VAL A 295 4.15 -9.63 -9.26
CA VAL A 295 4.83 -8.32 -9.27
C VAL A 295 6.31 -8.49 -8.90
N ALA A 296 6.62 -9.27 -7.87
CA ALA A 296 8.00 -9.51 -7.44
C ALA A 296 8.84 -10.20 -8.52
N TYR A 297 8.29 -11.21 -9.20
CA TYR A 297 8.99 -11.92 -10.28
C TYR A 297 9.22 -11.00 -11.49
N ARG A 298 8.21 -10.20 -11.87
CA ARG A 298 8.38 -9.25 -12.99
C ARG A 298 9.36 -8.14 -12.65
N LEU A 299 9.28 -7.59 -11.45
CA LEU A 299 10.23 -6.59 -10.94
C LEU A 299 11.65 -7.16 -10.90
N GLY A 300 11.81 -8.39 -10.40
CA GLY A 300 13.10 -9.06 -10.37
C GLY A 300 13.69 -9.26 -11.77
N ALA A 301 12.87 -9.67 -12.74
CA ALA A 301 13.28 -9.78 -14.14
C ALA A 301 13.70 -8.43 -14.75
N VAL A 302 12.97 -7.34 -14.46
CA VAL A 302 13.30 -5.98 -14.91
C VAL A 302 14.61 -5.47 -14.28
N LEU A 303 14.88 -5.85 -13.04
CA LEU A 303 16.07 -5.41 -12.31
C LEU A 303 17.31 -6.28 -12.56
N ARG A 304 17.13 -7.51 -13.06
CA ARG A 304 18.19 -8.54 -13.17
C ARG A 304 19.50 -8.06 -13.79
N GLU A 305 19.44 -7.25 -14.85
CA GLU A 305 20.63 -6.75 -15.57
C GLU A 305 21.50 -5.83 -14.72
N ARG A 306 20.94 -5.20 -13.67
CA ARG A 306 21.66 -4.30 -12.76
C ARG A 306 22.36 -5.03 -11.60
N PHE A 307 22.20 -6.33 -11.46
CA PHE A 307 22.80 -7.14 -10.40
C PHE A 307 23.73 -8.19 -11.01
N PRO A 308 24.97 -7.80 -11.40
CA PRO A 308 25.89 -8.66 -12.14
C PRO A 308 26.39 -9.86 -11.32
N ASP A 309 26.37 -9.77 -9.99
CA ASP A 309 26.85 -10.84 -9.11
C ASP A 309 25.79 -11.92 -8.84
N GLY A 310 24.55 -11.73 -9.30
CA GLY A 310 23.53 -12.77 -9.40
C GLY A 310 22.17 -12.39 -8.81
N ALA A 311 21.24 -13.33 -8.93
CA ALA A 311 19.92 -13.26 -8.36
C ALA A 311 19.58 -14.55 -7.60
N LEU A 312 19.22 -14.38 -6.32
CA LEU A 312 18.81 -15.44 -5.40
C LEU A 312 17.30 -15.42 -5.20
N TYR A 313 16.72 -16.60 -5.01
CA TYR A 313 15.29 -16.74 -4.77
C TYR A 313 15.04 -17.76 -3.65
N ALA A 314 14.14 -17.43 -2.74
CA ALA A 314 13.63 -18.35 -1.75
C ALA A 314 12.11 -18.22 -1.62
N ASN A 315 11.41 -19.34 -1.76
CA ASN A 315 10.02 -19.44 -1.32
C ASN A 315 10.01 -19.78 0.19
N LEU A 316 9.62 -18.79 0.98
CA LEU A 316 9.61 -18.88 2.44
C LEU A 316 8.44 -19.69 2.98
N ARG A 317 7.43 -20.00 2.15
CA ARG A 317 6.29 -20.88 2.50
C ARG A 317 5.62 -20.48 3.82
N GLY A 318 5.62 -19.18 4.12
CA GLY A 318 5.14 -18.63 5.37
C GLY A 318 3.66 -18.88 5.60
N PHE A 319 2.89 -19.03 4.52
CA PHE A 319 1.46 -19.32 4.56
C PHE A 319 1.13 -20.57 3.72
N ALA A 320 1.94 -21.62 3.85
CA ALA A 320 1.67 -22.89 3.21
C ALA A 320 0.58 -23.70 3.95
N GLY A 321 0.07 -24.76 3.29
CA GLY A 321 -0.92 -25.66 3.88
C GLY A 321 -0.39 -26.43 5.09
N ALA A 322 -1.28 -27.09 5.85
CA ALA A 322 -0.94 -27.77 7.12
C ALA A 322 0.18 -28.82 6.99
N ASP A 323 0.33 -29.42 5.81
CA ASP A 323 1.32 -30.47 5.55
C ASP A 323 2.71 -29.92 5.19
N VAL A 324 2.84 -28.60 5.02
CA VAL A 324 4.06 -27.95 4.56
C VAL A 324 4.52 -26.94 5.60
N ARG A 325 5.69 -27.18 6.21
CA ARG A 325 6.28 -26.24 7.17
C ARG A 325 6.87 -25.02 6.46
N PRO A 326 6.75 -23.82 7.06
CA PRO A 326 7.50 -22.64 6.63
C PRO A 326 9.01 -22.93 6.52
N ALA A 327 9.68 -22.24 5.60
CA ALA A 327 11.11 -22.39 5.46
C ALA A 327 11.83 -21.81 6.68
N GLU A 328 12.62 -22.64 7.36
CA GLU A 328 13.52 -22.22 8.42
C GLU A 328 14.60 -21.29 7.83
N PRO A 329 14.82 -20.07 8.37
CA PRO A 329 15.77 -19.13 7.81
C PRO A 329 17.19 -19.70 7.72
N GLU A 330 17.58 -20.54 8.68
CA GLU A 330 18.87 -21.21 8.68
C GLU A 330 19.07 -22.09 7.44
N HIS A 331 18.03 -22.82 6.99
CA HIS A 331 18.10 -23.64 5.79
C HIS A 331 18.19 -22.80 4.50
N VAL A 332 17.52 -21.64 4.47
CA VAL A 332 17.62 -20.70 3.36
C VAL A 332 19.01 -20.07 3.29
N LEU A 333 19.60 -19.73 4.44
CA LEU A 333 20.98 -19.23 4.54
C LEU A 333 21.99 -20.25 4.01
N ASP A 334 21.82 -21.53 4.33
CA ASP A 334 22.69 -22.59 3.80
C ASP A 334 22.64 -22.65 2.26
N GLY A 335 21.44 -22.53 1.68
CA GLY A 335 21.27 -22.44 0.23
C GLY A 335 21.94 -21.21 -0.38
N PHE A 336 21.76 -20.03 0.21
CA PHE A 336 22.37 -18.78 -0.28
C PHE A 336 23.90 -18.77 -0.17
N LEU A 337 24.45 -19.27 0.94
CA LEU A 337 25.90 -19.35 1.14
C LEU A 337 26.56 -20.37 0.20
N ALA A 338 25.87 -21.47 -0.14
CA ALA A 338 26.37 -22.49 -1.06
C ALA A 338 26.62 -21.95 -2.49
N GLU A 339 25.92 -20.89 -2.90
CA GLU A 339 26.09 -20.25 -4.20
C GLU A 339 27.37 -19.37 -4.28
N PHE A 340 28.02 -19.08 -3.15
CA PHE A 340 29.21 -18.23 -3.08
C PHE A 340 30.41 -18.89 -2.35
N PRO A 341 31.02 -19.93 -2.94
CA PRO A 341 32.23 -20.56 -2.40
C PRO A 341 33.48 -19.65 -2.50
N PRO A 342 34.54 -19.90 -1.71
CA PRO A 342 34.69 -20.97 -0.71
C PRO A 342 34.18 -20.51 0.66
N TYR A 343 33.13 -21.14 1.16
CA TYR A 343 32.63 -20.91 2.52
C TYR A 343 32.87 -22.15 3.40
N ALA A 344 33.46 -21.96 4.58
CA ALA A 344 33.70 -23.00 5.58
C ALA A 344 32.73 -22.81 6.76
N GLY A 345 32.03 -23.89 7.12
CA GLY A 345 30.84 -23.93 7.97
C GLY A 345 30.83 -23.04 9.22
N ALA A 346 29.96 -22.03 9.21
CA ALA A 346 29.43 -21.46 10.45
C ALA A 346 28.13 -22.17 10.84
N GLU A 347 27.97 -22.40 12.14
CA GLU A 347 26.80 -23.03 12.73
C GLU A 347 25.92 -21.99 13.42
N GLY A 348 24.59 -22.15 13.27
CA GLY A 348 23.62 -21.25 13.86
C GLY A 348 23.27 -20.04 13.00
N ILE A 349 22.02 -19.59 13.16
CA ILE A 349 21.39 -18.54 12.35
C ILE A 349 22.17 -17.21 12.36
N GLU A 350 22.68 -16.76 13.50
CA GLU A 350 23.39 -15.49 13.61
C GLU A 350 24.74 -15.50 12.88
N ALA A 351 25.49 -16.59 13.01
CA ALA A 351 26.79 -16.74 12.38
C ALA A 351 26.64 -16.86 10.85
N LYS A 352 25.65 -17.62 10.37
CA LYS A 352 25.29 -17.71 8.95
C LYS A 352 24.78 -16.38 8.39
N SER A 353 24.00 -15.63 9.15
CA SER A 353 23.55 -14.28 8.75
C SER A 353 24.74 -13.31 8.63
N ALA A 354 25.67 -13.35 9.58
CA ALA A 354 26.90 -12.54 9.53
C ALA A 354 27.80 -12.93 8.34
N ALA A 355 27.89 -14.23 8.04
CA ALA A 355 28.58 -14.72 6.86
C ALA A 355 27.95 -14.22 5.57
N LEU A 356 26.61 -14.29 5.44
CA LEU A 356 25.90 -13.76 4.27
C LEU A 356 26.18 -12.27 4.08
N ARG A 357 26.10 -11.47 5.15
CA ARG A 357 26.43 -10.04 5.10
C ARG A 357 27.87 -9.79 4.66
N SER A 358 28.82 -10.61 5.09
CA SER A 358 30.23 -10.49 4.73
C SER A 358 30.48 -10.90 3.26
N VAL A 359 29.84 -11.96 2.79
CA VAL A 359 29.95 -12.44 1.40
C VAL A 359 29.35 -11.44 0.41
N LEU A 360 28.29 -10.73 0.81
CA LEU A 360 27.58 -9.76 -0.02
C LEU A 360 28.07 -8.32 0.11
N ALA A 361 29.04 -8.04 0.98
CA ALA A 361 29.50 -6.67 1.26
C ALA A 361 30.00 -5.94 0.00
N ASP A 362 30.76 -6.64 -0.85
CA ASP A 362 31.34 -6.11 -2.09
C ASP A 362 30.64 -6.65 -3.35
N LYS A 363 29.40 -7.18 -3.22
CA LYS A 363 28.64 -7.77 -4.33
C LYS A 363 27.29 -7.08 -4.51
N SER A 364 26.88 -6.98 -5.76
CA SER A 364 25.57 -6.47 -6.17
C SER A 364 24.65 -7.62 -6.56
N VAL A 365 23.94 -8.17 -5.56
CA VAL A 365 23.04 -9.32 -5.70
C VAL A 365 21.58 -8.89 -5.49
N LEU A 366 20.68 -9.44 -6.32
CA LEU A 366 19.24 -9.31 -6.14
C LEU A 366 18.71 -10.51 -5.36
N ILE A 367 17.92 -10.29 -4.31
CA ILE A 367 17.34 -11.36 -3.49
C ILE A 367 15.81 -11.22 -3.53
N VAL A 368 15.10 -12.29 -3.90
CA VAL A 368 13.63 -12.34 -3.86
C VAL A 368 13.19 -13.36 -2.80
N LEU A 369 12.53 -12.86 -1.76
CA LEU A 369 11.97 -13.64 -0.66
C LEU A 369 10.44 -13.67 -0.80
N ASP A 370 9.90 -14.77 -1.30
CA ASP A 370 8.47 -14.90 -1.60
C ASP A 370 7.70 -15.60 -0.46
N ASP A 371 6.51 -15.09 -0.13
CA ASP A 371 5.58 -15.62 0.88
C ASP A 371 6.15 -15.66 2.31
N ALA A 372 6.75 -14.56 2.78
CA ALA A 372 7.24 -14.42 4.16
C ALA A 372 6.09 -14.36 5.18
N VAL A 373 6.18 -15.06 6.31
CA VAL A 373 5.16 -14.99 7.38
C VAL A 373 5.38 -13.83 8.34
N ASP A 374 6.61 -13.60 8.79
CA ASP A 374 6.92 -12.61 9.81
C ASP A 374 8.32 -11.98 9.62
N VAL A 375 8.64 -11.06 10.52
CA VAL A 375 9.93 -10.35 10.52
C VAL A 375 11.08 -11.29 10.89
N ALA A 376 10.85 -12.28 11.76
CA ALA A 376 11.87 -13.21 12.22
C ALA A 376 12.35 -14.12 11.08
N GLN A 377 11.49 -14.44 10.12
CA GLN A 377 11.84 -15.22 8.94
C GLN A 377 12.72 -14.44 7.96
N VAL A 378 12.48 -13.12 7.83
CA VAL A 378 13.12 -12.27 6.82
C VAL A 378 14.43 -11.68 7.31
N ARG A 379 14.47 -11.17 8.54
CA ARG A 379 15.60 -10.39 9.07
C ARG A 379 16.97 -11.08 8.98
N PRO A 380 17.10 -12.40 9.25
CA PRO A 380 18.37 -13.12 9.10
C PRO A 380 18.89 -13.17 7.66
N LEU A 381 17.99 -13.11 6.67
CA LEU A 381 18.28 -13.25 5.24
C LEU A 381 18.69 -11.93 4.57
N LEU A 382 18.68 -10.82 5.33
CA LEU A 382 18.97 -9.50 4.79
C LEU A 382 20.49 -9.29 4.65
N PRO A 383 20.94 -8.72 3.51
CA PRO A 383 22.32 -8.34 3.33
C PRO A 383 22.70 -7.19 4.28
N GLY A 384 24.00 -6.95 4.41
CA GLY A 384 24.54 -5.84 5.18
C GLY A 384 24.50 -4.53 4.39
N ASN A 385 25.52 -3.70 4.57
CA ASN A 385 25.73 -2.53 3.71
C ASN A 385 26.21 -2.99 2.32
N GLY A 386 25.93 -2.19 1.29
CA GLY A 386 26.33 -2.47 -0.10
C GLY A 386 25.24 -2.06 -1.10
N THR A 387 25.36 -2.53 -2.35
CA THR A 387 24.44 -2.20 -3.46
C THR A 387 23.39 -3.28 -3.72
N SER A 388 23.33 -4.33 -2.89
CA SER A 388 22.36 -5.43 -3.03
C SER A 388 20.91 -4.96 -2.81
N ALA A 389 19.97 -5.62 -3.46
CA ALA A 389 18.54 -5.33 -3.35
C ALA A 389 17.76 -6.56 -2.91
N VAL A 390 16.79 -6.37 -2.02
CA VAL A 390 15.90 -7.42 -1.51
C VAL A 390 14.46 -7.05 -1.81
N ILE A 391 13.72 -7.97 -2.43
CA ILE A 391 12.27 -7.87 -2.65
C ILE A 391 11.63 -8.94 -1.77
N VAL A 392 10.78 -8.51 -0.84
CA VAL A 392 10.03 -9.40 0.04
C VAL A 392 8.56 -9.35 -0.34
N THR A 393 7.92 -10.50 -0.51
CA THR A 393 6.45 -10.55 -0.58
C THR A 393 5.90 -11.16 0.70
N SER A 394 4.82 -10.58 1.21
CA SER A 394 4.13 -11.10 2.39
C SER A 394 2.65 -10.75 2.35
N ARG A 395 1.83 -11.52 3.05
CA ARG A 395 0.44 -11.14 3.33
C ARG A 395 0.37 -10.18 4.51
N ASN A 396 1.39 -10.25 5.37
CA ASN A 396 1.58 -9.35 6.48
C ASN A 396 2.30 -8.07 6.03
N THR A 397 2.04 -6.94 6.68
CA THR A 397 2.69 -5.67 6.36
C THR A 397 4.17 -5.61 6.75
N LEU A 398 4.61 -6.48 7.67
CA LEU A 398 6.00 -6.61 8.16
C LEU A 398 6.64 -5.29 8.63
N ARG A 399 5.83 -4.36 9.17
CA ARG A 399 6.28 -3.01 9.60
C ARG A 399 7.46 -3.03 10.58
N GLY A 400 7.62 -4.10 11.35
CA GLY A 400 8.74 -4.29 12.27
C GLY A 400 10.13 -4.34 11.61
N LEU A 401 10.21 -4.53 10.28
CA LEU A 401 11.49 -4.45 9.53
C LEU A 401 12.08 -3.03 9.46
N GLY A 402 11.31 -1.99 9.76
CA GLY A 402 11.79 -0.60 9.77
C GLY A 402 12.82 -0.28 10.88
N ALA A 403 12.96 -1.16 11.87
CA ALA A 403 13.92 -0.97 12.96
C ALA A 403 15.35 -1.41 12.54
N GLY A 404 16.05 -0.55 11.80
CA GLY A 404 17.49 -0.71 11.49
C GLY A 404 17.86 -0.75 10.01
N GLN A 405 16.88 -0.87 9.12
CA GLN A 405 17.00 -0.61 7.68
C GLN A 405 15.92 0.42 7.30
N ASP A 406 15.95 0.97 6.08
CA ASP A 406 14.94 1.90 5.56
C ASP A 406 14.08 1.20 4.48
N PRO A 407 13.14 0.29 4.82
CA PRO A 407 12.39 -0.47 3.82
C PRO A 407 11.39 0.42 3.08
N TYR A 408 11.30 0.22 1.77
CA TYR A 408 10.21 0.76 0.97
C TYR A 408 9.00 -0.17 1.05
N PHE A 409 8.06 0.16 1.94
CA PHE A 409 6.80 -0.60 2.08
C PHE A 409 5.82 -0.20 0.99
N ARG A 410 5.33 -1.18 0.24
CA ARG A 410 4.30 -0.97 -0.77
C ARG A 410 3.20 -2.01 -0.63
N LYS A 411 1.97 -1.53 -0.44
CA LYS A 411 0.77 -2.38 -0.46
C LYS A 411 0.37 -2.60 -1.92
N VAL A 412 0.12 -3.85 -2.30
CA VAL A 412 -0.42 -4.23 -3.60
C VAL A 412 -1.94 -4.23 -3.48
N ASP A 413 -2.56 -3.22 -4.08
CA ASP A 413 -4.01 -3.03 -4.06
C ASP A 413 -4.73 -3.95 -5.05
N LEU A 414 -6.07 -4.01 -4.98
CA LEU A 414 -6.90 -4.67 -5.99
C LEU A 414 -6.69 -4.04 -7.38
N LEU A 415 -7.18 -4.69 -8.43
CA LEU A 415 -7.12 -4.12 -9.78
C LEU A 415 -8.12 -2.98 -9.92
N ASP A 416 -7.81 -2.03 -10.81
CA ASP A 416 -8.82 -1.14 -11.36
C ASP A 416 -9.79 -1.92 -12.28
N ASP A 417 -10.94 -1.33 -12.57
CA ASP A 417 -12.01 -1.99 -13.32
C ASP A 417 -11.56 -2.41 -14.73
N GLU A 418 -10.70 -1.63 -15.38
CA GLU A 418 -10.26 -1.88 -16.75
C GLU A 418 -9.19 -2.99 -16.81
N SER A 419 -8.25 -2.99 -15.88
CA SER A 419 -7.26 -4.07 -15.70
C SER A 419 -7.94 -5.38 -15.29
N ALA A 420 -8.97 -5.32 -14.44
CA ALA A 420 -9.77 -6.48 -14.05
C ALA A 420 -10.55 -7.04 -15.26
N ALA A 421 -11.18 -6.16 -16.04
CA ALA A 421 -11.87 -6.54 -17.27
C ALA A 421 -10.91 -7.16 -18.29
N ALA A 422 -9.67 -6.65 -18.42
CA ALA A 422 -8.66 -7.16 -19.34
C ALA A 422 -8.32 -8.65 -19.11
N ILE A 423 -8.27 -9.11 -17.85
CA ILE A 423 -8.06 -10.53 -17.52
C ILE A 423 -9.16 -11.40 -18.13
N LEU A 424 -10.41 -10.98 -17.97
CA LEU A 424 -11.56 -11.70 -18.52
C LEU A 424 -11.58 -11.61 -20.06
N ARG A 425 -11.24 -10.44 -20.64
CA ARG A 425 -11.22 -10.26 -22.10
C ARG A 425 -10.18 -11.14 -22.80
N GLU A 426 -9.00 -11.34 -22.21
CA GLU A 426 -7.95 -12.18 -22.79
C GLU A 426 -8.37 -13.66 -22.91
N LYS A 427 -9.17 -14.14 -21.95
CA LYS A 427 -9.50 -15.57 -21.81
C LYS A 427 -10.86 -15.93 -22.39
N LEU A 428 -11.77 -14.96 -22.52
CA LEU A 428 -13.07 -15.16 -23.14
C LEU A 428 -12.97 -15.14 -24.68
N PRO A 429 -13.61 -16.08 -25.40
CA PRO A 429 -13.64 -16.07 -26.86
C PRO A 429 -14.28 -14.80 -27.42
N GLU A 430 -13.90 -14.41 -28.65
CA GLU A 430 -14.49 -13.25 -29.33
C GLU A 430 -15.99 -13.49 -29.63
N GLY A 431 -16.83 -12.50 -29.32
CA GLY A 431 -18.28 -12.53 -29.47
C GLY A 431 -18.88 -11.12 -29.49
N ASP A 432 -20.22 -10.99 -29.59
CA ASP A 432 -20.91 -9.68 -29.68
C ASP A 432 -20.61 -8.77 -28.46
N PRO A 433 -19.97 -7.60 -28.68
CA PRO A 433 -19.63 -6.66 -27.60
C PRO A 433 -20.83 -6.20 -26.76
N ARG A 434 -22.04 -6.13 -27.35
CA ARG A 434 -23.23 -5.59 -26.67
C ARG A 434 -23.70 -6.46 -25.51
N GLY A 435 -23.52 -7.78 -25.59
CA GLY A 435 -23.82 -8.71 -24.50
C GLY A 435 -22.62 -8.99 -23.60
N ARG A 436 -21.40 -8.89 -24.14
CA ARG A 436 -20.16 -9.26 -23.44
C ARG A 436 -19.74 -8.26 -22.36
N GLU A 437 -19.80 -6.96 -22.64
CA GLU A 437 -19.27 -5.95 -21.72
C GLU A 437 -20.08 -5.82 -20.41
N PRO A 438 -21.42 -5.87 -20.41
CA PRO A 438 -22.21 -5.89 -19.17
C PRO A 438 -21.92 -7.12 -18.31
N LEU A 439 -21.70 -8.28 -18.94
CA LEU A 439 -21.33 -9.51 -18.24
C LEU A 439 -19.95 -9.39 -17.59
N ILE A 440 -18.95 -8.87 -18.31
CA ILE A 440 -17.60 -8.64 -17.77
C ILE A 440 -17.68 -7.71 -16.57
N ARG A 441 -18.40 -6.59 -16.68
CA ARG A 441 -18.58 -5.66 -15.56
C ARG A 441 -19.20 -6.34 -14.35
N ALA A 442 -20.27 -7.13 -14.54
CA ALA A 442 -20.91 -7.88 -13.47
C ALA A 442 -19.95 -8.90 -12.81
N LEU A 443 -19.13 -9.60 -13.59
CA LEU A 443 -18.14 -10.55 -13.07
C LEU A 443 -17.00 -9.85 -12.31
N VAL A 444 -16.54 -8.68 -12.80
CA VAL A 444 -15.54 -7.86 -12.12
C VAL A 444 -16.05 -7.40 -10.75
N GLU A 445 -17.30 -6.95 -10.69
CA GLU A 445 -17.99 -6.56 -9.46
C GLU A 445 -18.11 -7.76 -8.49
N LEU A 446 -18.63 -8.90 -8.97
CA LEU A 446 -18.81 -10.11 -8.12
C LEU A 446 -17.50 -10.70 -7.59
N CYS A 447 -16.41 -10.56 -8.34
CA CYS A 447 -15.08 -10.97 -7.92
C CYS A 447 -14.37 -9.93 -7.04
N GLY A 448 -14.96 -8.75 -6.84
CA GLY A 448 -14.35 -7.65 -6.08
C GLY A 448 -13.03 -7.15 -6.67
N ARG A 449 -12.85 -7.27 -8.00
CA ARG A 449 -11.59 -6.91 -8.70
C ARG A 449 -10.37 -7.73 -8.23
N HIS A 450 -10.61 -8.91 -7.67
CA HIS A 450 -9.56 -9.78 -7.14
C HIS A 450 -8.90 -10.62 -8.25
N PRO A 451 -7.58 -10.47 -8.52
CA PRO A 451 -6.89 -11.12 -9.65
C PRO A 451 -7.03 -12.64 -9.71
N LEU A 452 -6.83 -13.32 -8.58
CA LEU A 452 -6.96 -14.78 -8.51
C LEU A 452 -8.40 -15.23 -8.75
N ALA A 453 -9.39 -14.50 -8.24
CA ALA A 453 -10.80 -14.83 -8.47
C ALA A 453 -11.17 -14.65 -9.95
N LEU A 454 -10.73 -13.55 -10.57
CA LEU A 454 -10.93 -13.28 -11.99
C LEU A 454 -10.27 -14.33 -12.87
N THR A 455 -9.08 -14.80 -12.51
CA THR A 455 -8.38 -15.88 -13.24
C THR A 455 -9.14 -17.20 -13.13
N VAL A 456 -9.65 -17.54 -11.94
CA VAL A 456 -10.50 -18.75 -11.76
C VAL A 456 -11.77 -18.65 -12.59
N VAL A 457 -12.45 -17.50 -12.57
CA VAL A 457 -13.67 -17.26 -13.37
C VAL A 457 -13.37 -17.34 -14.86
N ALA A 458 -12.29 -16.70 -15.32
CA ALA A 458 -11.83 -16.75 -16.70
C ALA A 458 -11.62 -18.20 -17.17
N ARG A 459 -10.90 -19.02 -16.39
CA ARG A 459 -10.66 -20.44 -16.70
C ARG A 459 -11.94 -21.26 -16.77
N ARG A 460 -12.89 -21.01 -15.87
CA ARG A 460 -14.21 -21.67 -15.92
C ARG A 460 -15.02 -21.30 -17.15
N LEU A 461 -14.77 -20.14 -17.75
CA LEU A 461 -15.51 -19.63 -18.91
C LEU A 461 -14.91 -20.06 -20.25
N GLU A 462 -13.62 -20.45 -20.31
CA GLU A 462 -12.90 -20.81 -21.55
C GLU A 462 -13.61 -21.90 -22.39
N ASN A 463 -14.47 -22.75 -21.80
CA ASN A 463 -15.14 -23.85 -22.50
C ASN A 463 -16.66 -23.99 -22.19
N ARG A 464 -17.34 -22.94 -21.72
CA ARG A 464 -18.76 -23.02 -21.30
C ARG A 464 -19.77 -22.49 -22.32
N SER A 465 -20.98 -23.05 -22.29
CA SER A 465 -22.15 -22.53 -23.00
C SER A 465 -22.76 -21.30 -22.31
N VAL A 466 -23.62 -20.55 -23.01
CA VAL A 466 -24.31 -19.36 -22.47
C VAL A 466 -25.11 -19.67 -21.20
N ARG A 467 -25.80 -20.83 -21.13
CA ARG A 467 -26.52 -21.26 -19.91
C ARG A 467 -25.57 -21.45 -18.72
N GLY A 468 -24.43 -22.09 -18.95
CA GLY A 468 -23.39 -22.26 -17.92
C GLY A 468 -22.72 -20.97 -17.45
N THR A 469 -22.93 -19.85 -18.15
CA THR A 469 -22.46 -18.51 -17.78
C THR A 469 -23.44 -17.79 -16.86
N SER A 470 -24.75 -17.86 -17.15
CA SER A 470 -25.79 -17.31 -16.27
C SER A 470 -25.83 -18.03 -14.92
N ASP A 471 -25.67 -19.36 -14.92
CA ASP A 471 -25.60 -20.15 -13.69
C ASP A 471 -24.38 -19.73 -12.86
N LEU A 472 -23.22 -19.52 -13.49
CA LEU A 472 -22.01 -19.04 -12.82
C LEU A 472 -22.21 -17.67 -12.15
N VAL A 473 -22.85 -16.72 -12.84
CA VAL A 473 -23.15 -15.39 -12.27
C VAL A 473 -24.09 -15.49 -11.08
N ARG A 474 -25.10 -16.37 -11.16
CA ARG A 474 -26.03 -16.63 -10.05
C ARG A 474 -25.29 -17.24 -8.85
N ASP A 475 -24.51 -18.28 -9.08
CA ASP A 475 -23.77 -18.96 -8.01
C ASP A 475 -22.71 -18.02 -7.37
N LEU A 476 -22.12 -17.09 -8.14
CA LEU A 476 -21.25 -16.03 -7.62
C LEU A 476 -22.01 -14.95 -6.84
N ARG A 477 -23.31 -14.73 -7.09
CA ARG A 477 -24.13 -13.81 -6.28
C ARG A 477 -24.49 -14.42 -4.93
N GLU A 478 -24.59 -15.75 -4.85
CA GLU A 478 -24.87 -16.46 -3.61
C GLU A 478 -23.61 -16.56 -2.75
N GLU A 479 -23.59 -15.83 -1.62
CA GLU A 479 -22.41 -15.71 -0.75
C GLU A 479 -21.87 -17.06 -0.27
N LYS A 480 -22.76 -18.02 -0.01
CA LYS A 480 -22.45 -19.39 0.43
C LYS A 480 -21.76 -20.23 -0.66
N GLU A 481 -22.19 -20.11 -1.92
CA GLU A 481 -21.67 -20.89 -3.04
C GLU A 481 -20.45 -20.23 -3.70
N LYS A 482 -20.29 -18.91 -3.51
CA LYS A 482 -19.23 -18.07 -4.12
C LYS A 482 -17.84 -18.68 -4.02
N LEU A 483 -17.43 -19.18 -2.86
CA LEU A 483 -16.08 -19.74 -2.65
C LEU A 483 -15.90 -21.13 -3.27
N GLY A 484 -16.96 -21.93 -3.34
CA GLY A 484 -16.97 -23.20 -4.07
C GLY A 484 -16.79 -22.99 -5.58
N VAL A 485 -17.40 -21.93 -6.11
CA VAL A 485 -17.20 -21.50 -7.50
C VAL A 485 -15.76 -21.04 -7.75
N LEU A 486 -15.11 -20.41 -6.77
CA LEU A 486 -13.74 -19.90 -6.86
C LEU A 486 -12.65 -20.91 -6.48
N HIS A 487 -12.97 -22.20 -6.61
CA HIS A 487 -12.07 -23.32 -6.35
C HIS A 487 -11.87 -24.16 -7.62
N LEU A 488 -10.64 -24.21 -8.15
CA LEU A 488 -10.21 -25.03 -9.28
C LEU A 488 -8.96 -25.85 -8.89
N PRO A 489 -9.13 -27.01 -8.25
CA PRO A 489 -8.02 -27.81 -7.76
C PRO A 489 -7.14 -28.38 -8.89
N GLU A 490 -7.72 -28.67 -10.05
CA GLU A 490 -7.01 -29.20 -11.23
C GLU A 490 -5.92 -28.26 -11.77
N GLU A 491 -6.07 -26.94 -11.54
CA GLU A 491 -5.09 -25.91 -11.93
C GLU A 491 -4.35 -25.31 -10.72
N GLU A 492 -4.50 -25.87 -9.52
CA GLU A 492 -3.95 -25.33 -8.26
C GLU A 492 -4.43 -23.89 -7.96
N LEU A 493 -5.55 -23.45 -8.53
CA LEU A 493 -6.10 -22.10 -8.35
C LEU A 493 -7.26 -22.12 -7.35
N SER A 494 -7.06 -21.54 -6.17
CA SER A 494 -8.09 -21.56 -5.13
C SER A 494 -8.01 -20.34 -4.22
N VAL A 495 -9.01 -19.45 -4.33
CA VAL A 495 -9.16 -18.32 -3.41
C VAL A 495 -9.40 -18.83 -1.98
N ARG A 496 -10.23 -19.88 -1.87
CA ARG A 496 -10.54 -20.57 -0.61
C ARG A 496 -9.28 -21.01 0.13
N MET A 497 -8.36 -21.71 -0.54
CA MET A 497 -7.11 -22.18 0.07
C MET A 497 -6.16 -21.04 0.41
N ALA A 498 -6.09 -20.01 -0.44
CA ALA A 498 -5.27 -18.84 -0.17
C ALA A 498 -5.73 -18.10 1.10
N LEU A 499 -7.03 -17.92 1.29
CA LEU A 499 -7.58 -17.30 2.51
C LEU A 499 -7.41 -18.20 3.74
N ALA A 500 -7.69 -19.50 3.61
CA ALA A 500 -7.54 -20.47 4.69
C ALA A 500 -6.13 -20.44 5.31
N CYS A 501 -5.07 -20.35 4.50
CA CYS A 501 -3.71 -20.29 5.02
C CYS A 501 -3.41 -18.97 5.75
N SER A 502 -3.99 -17.86 5.31
CA SER A 502 -3.82 -16.55 5.98
C SER A 502 -4.49 -16.54 7.34
N ILE A 503 -5.66 -17.17 7.45
CA ILE A 503 -6.46 -17.20 8.68
C ILE A 503 -5.87 -18.17 9.71
N ARG A 504 -5.26 -19.28 9.28
CA ARG A 504 -4.55 -20.20 10.19
C ARG A 504 -3.40 -19.55 10.94
N ALA A 505 -2.77 -18.52 10.35
CA ALA A 505 -1.70 -17.77 10.99
C ALA A 505 -2.20 -16.78 12.06
N LEU A 506 -3.52 -16.56 12.16
CA LEU A 506 -4.11 -15.62 13.11
C LEU A 506 -4.30 -16.22 14.50
N SER A 507 -4.21 -15.35 15.50
CA SER A 507 -4.65 -15.66 16.86
C SER A 507 -6.14 -16.04 16.90
N PRO A 508 -6.58 -16.86 17.88
CA PRO A 508 -8.00 -17.16 18.06
C PRO A 508 -8.86 -15.90 18.23
N ALA A 509 -8.30 -14.83 18.83
CA ALA A 509 -9.00 -13.56 19.00
C ALA A 509 -9.23 -12.83 17.67
N ALA A 510 -8.20 -12.75 16.81
CA ALA A 510 -8.34 -12.17 15.48
C ALA A 510 -9.30 -12.96 14.60
N ARG A 511 -9.32 -14.30 14.69
CA ARG A 511 -10.29 -15.14 13.96
C ARG A 511 -11.73 -14.87 14.39
N ARG A 512 -11.98 -14.74 15.69
CA ARG A 512 -13.30 -14.37 16.22
C ARG A 512 -13.73 -12.99 15.76
N LEU A 513 -12.86 -11.99 15.86
CA LEU A 513 -13.19 -10.62 15.43
C LEU A 513 -13.45 -10.56 13.92
N LEU A 514 -12.66 -11.28 13.11
CA LEU A 514 -12.86 -11.39 11.66
C LEU A 514 -14.24 -11.94 11.33
N TRP A 515 -14.66 -12.98 12.04
CA TRP A 515 -15.98 -13.57 11.90
C TRP A 515 -17.08 -12.59 12.30
N GLN A 516 -16.94 -11.88 13.42
CA GLN A 516 -17.92 -10.89 13.87
C GLN A 516 -18.05 -9.70 12.88
N LEU A 517 -16.93 -9.24 12.34
CA LEU A 517 -16.92 -8.22 11.28
C LEU A 517 -17.59 -8.71 9.99
N ALA A 518 -17.50 -10.01 9.69
CA ALA A 518 -18.19 -10.58 8.53
C ALA A 518 -19.71 -10.60 8.70
N VAL A 519 -20.19 -10.76 9.94
CA VAL A 519 -21.62 -10.66 10.31
C VAL A 519 -22.14 -9.21 10.23
N HIS A 520 -21.30 -8.21 10.47
CA HIS A 520 -21.68 -6.80 10.36
C HIS A 520 -22.18 -6.49 8.92
N PRO A 521 -23.42 -6.02 8.74
CA PRO A 521 -24.08 -5.99 7.42
C PRO A 521 -23.55 -4.89 6.49
N GLY A 522 -22.92 -3.84 7.03
CA GLY A 522 -22.39 -2.72 6.24
C GLY A 522 -21.05 -3.00 5.55
N PRO A 523 -20.70 -2.20 4.51
CA PRO A 523 -19.45 -2.34 3.76
C PRO A 523 -18.21 -2.03 4.61
N SER A 524 -18.38 -1.19 5.63
CA SER A 524 -17.34 -0.87 6.61
C SER A 524 -17.95 -0.55 7.98
N ALA A 525 -17.15 -0.72 9.03
CA ALA A 525 -17.49 -0.37 10.40
C ALA A 525 -16.55 0.71 10.93
N GLY A 526 -17.10 1.70 11.63
CA GLY A 526 -16.31 2.67 12.40
C GLY A 526 -15.68 2.02 13.64
N TRP A 527 -14.71 2.69 14.27
CA TRP A 527 -14.02 2.18 15.45
C TRP A 527 -14.97 1.72 16.57
N ASP A 528 -15.93 2.57 16.96
CA ASP A 528 -16.86 2.26 18.04
C ASP A 528 -17.76 1.06 17.72
N ALA A 529 -18.22 0.94 16.47
CA ALA A 529 -18.99 -0.21 16.01
C ALA A 529 -18.20 -1.52 16.15
N VAL A 530 -16.89 -1.51 15.83
CA VAL A 530 -16.02 -2.67 16.01
C VAL A 530 -15.84 -3.01 17.49
N MET A 531 -15.64 -2.00 18.34
CA MET A 531 -15.45 -2.22 19.77
C MET A 531 -16.73 -2.71 20.46
N ASP A 532 -17.91 -2.40 19.92
CA ASP A 532 -19.21 -2.81 20.45
C ASP A 532 -19.64 -4.22 20.02
N LEU A 533 -18.93 -4.86 19.07
CA LEU A 533 -19.07 -6.29 18.78
C LEU A 533 -18.74 -7.16 20.02
N GLY A 534 -18.07 -6.57 21.01
CA GLY A 534 -17.73 -7.14 22.30
C GLY A 534 -16.44 -7.95 22.30
N PRO A 535 -16.16 -8.72 23.37
CA PRO A 535 -14.84 -9.33 23.55
C PRO A 535 -14.55 -10.37 22.46
N ALA A 536 -13.37 -10.26 21.86
CA ALA A 536 -12.83 -11.22 20.90
C ALA A 536 -12.29 -12.50 21.59
N GLY A 537 -12.59 -12.73 22.88
CA GLY A 537 -12.06 -13.82 23.70
C GLY A 537 -11.98 -13.51 25.20
N ASP A 538 -11.24 -14.34 25.94
CA ASP A 538 -10.99 -14.27 27.40
C ASP A 538 -10.37 -12.92 27.85
N GLY A 539 -11.18 -11.85 27.90
CA GLY A 539 -10.78 -10.53 28.38
C GLY A 539 -9.83 -9.74 27.47
N MET A 540 -9.52 -10.23 26.27
CA MET A 540 -8.65 -9.53 25.31
C MET A 540 -9.42 -8.41 24.60
N ARG A 541 -8.81 -7.22 24.53
CA ARG A 541 -9.39 -6.04 23.87
C ARG A 541 -9.46 -6.26 22.35
N PRO A 542 -10.54 -5.82 21.66
CA PRO A 542 -10.68 -5.97 20.22
C PRO A 542 -9.65 -5.17 19.40
N ASP A 543 -8.98 -4.18 20.00
CA ASP A 543 -7.96 -3.34 19.38
C ASP A 543 -6.78 -4.14 18.83
N HIS A 544 -6.18 -5.02 19.63
CA HIS A 544 -5.04 -5.85 19.21
C HIS A 544 -5.42 -6.87 18.13
N ALA A 545 -6.61 -7.48 18.26
CA ALA A 545 -7.14 -8.37 17.24
C ALA A 545 -7.37 -7.62 15.92
N LEU A 546 -7.85 -6.38 15.98
CA LEU A 546 -8.05 -5.54 14.79
C LEU A 546 -6.72 -5.14 14.14
N GLU A 547 -5.73 -4.75 14.94
CA GLU A 547 -4.36 -4.48 14.48
C GLU A 547 -3.77 -5.69 13.76
N GLU A 548 -3.96 -6.90 14.30
CA GLU A 548 -3.53 -8.14 13.68
C GLU A 548 -4.22 -8.38 12.33
N LEU A 549 -5.53 -8.17 12.22
CA LEU A 549 -6.29 -8.32 10.97
C LEU A 549 -5.88 -7.30 9.90
N VAL A 550 -5.59 -6.06 10.30
CA VAL A 550 -5.06 -5.02 9.40
C VAL A 550 -3.64 -5.37 8.98
N ALA A 551 -2.81 -5.84 9.91
CA ALA A 551 -1.46 -6.28 9.61
C ALA A 551 -1.45 -7.46 8.63
N ALA A 552 -2.41 -8.38 8.73
CA ALA A 552 -2.60 -9.53 7.85
C ALA A 552 -3.27 -9.21 6.50
N SER A 553 -3.57 -7.93 6.22
CA SER A 553 -4.26 -7.49 5.00
C SER A 553 -5.62 -8.16 4.76
N LEU A 554 -6.31 -8.58 5.82
CA LEU A 554 -7.67 -9.14 5.77
C LEU A 554 -8.72 -8.06 6.03
N VAL A 555 -8.39 -7.08 6.86
CA VAL A 555 -9.16 -5.86 7.09
C VAL A 555 -8.39 -4.67 6.54
N GLU A 556 -9.09 -3.75 5.91
CA GLU A 556 -8.51 -2.51 5.40
C GLU A 556 -9.05 -1.30 6.16
N LEU A 557 -8.15 -0.43 6.61
CA LEU A 557 -8.48 0.86 7.18
C LEU A 557 -8.47 1.93 6.08
N ARG A 558 -9.64 2.52 5.76
CA ARG A 558 -9.79 3.66 4.84
C ARG A 558 -10.65 4.73 5.49
N ALA A 559 -10.17 5.97 5.48
CA ALA A 559 -10.89 7.11 6.06
C ALA A 559 -11.45 6.80 7.47
N ASP A 560 -10.61 6.23 8.33
CA ASP A 560 -10.94 5.82 9.72
C ASP A 560 -12.03 4.75 9.86
N ARG A 561 -12.33 4.01 8.79
CA ARG A 561 -13.25 2.88 8.80
C ARG A 561 -12.60 1.57 8.37
N TYR A 562 -13.06 0.49 8.98
CA TYR A 562 -12.58 -0.87 8.76
C TYR A 562 -13.50 -1.60 7.79
N SER A 563 -12.96 -2.00 6.64
CA SER A 563 -13.70 -2.74 5.61
C SER A 563 -13.11 -4.12 5.38
N LEU A 564 -13.99 -5.09 5.13
CA LEU A 564 -13.63 -6.42 4.63
C LEU A 564 -13.85 -6.48 3.13
N HIS A 565 -12.95 -7.16 2.43
CA HIS A 565 -13.23 -7.55 1.05
C HIS A 565 -14.34 -8.60 1.01
N ASP A 566 -15.25 -8.55 0.02
CA ASP A 566 -16.40 -9.46 -0.08
C ASP A 566 -16.02 -10.95 -0.05
N LEU A 567 -14.88 -11.32 -0.65
CA LEU A 567 -14.37 -12.69 -0.59
C LEU A 567 -13.87 -13.08 0.80
N VAL A 568 -13.27 -12.14 1.54
CA VAL A 568 -12.84 -12.36 2.93
C VAL A 568 -14.06 -12.47 3.82
N ARG A 569 -15.07 -11.63 3.62
CA ARG A 569 -16.36 -11.69 4.33
C ARG A 569 -17.05 -13.04 4.13
N ALA A 570 -17.21 -13.47 2.87
CA ALA A 570 -17.81 -14.78 2.57
C ALA A 570 -17.03 -15.93 3.22
N PHE A 571 -15.69 -15.86 3.18
CA PHE A 571 -14.84 -16.91 3.78
C PHE A 571 -14.97 -16.93 5.30
N ALA A 572 -14.87 -15.76 5.93
CA ALA A 572 -15.03 -15.61 7.37
C ALA A 572 -16.40 -16.11 7.83
N ARG A 573 -17.47 -15.80 7.11
CA ARG A 573 -18.84 -16.17 7.52
C ARG A 573 -19.12 -17.67 7.43
N TYR A 574 -18.65 -18.33 6.37
CA TYR A 574 -19.07 -19.71 6.06
C TYR A 574 -18.00 -20.79 6.27
N GLU A 575 -16.73 -20.42 6.37
CA GLU A 575 -15.64 -21.39 6.46
C GLU A 575 -14.76 -21.24 7.71
N VAL A 576 -14.90 -20.16 8.46
CA VAL A 576 -14.16 -19.95 9.72
C VAL A 576 -15.02 -20.40 10.89
N ASP A 577 -14.48 -21.32 11.67
CA ASP A 577 -15.00 -21.61 13.00
C ASP A 577 -14.54 -20.53 13.98
N PRO A 578 -15.46 -19.81 14.64
CA PRO A 578 -15.09 -18.80 15.65
C PRO A 578 -14.50 -19.42 16.93
N GLU A 579 -14.41 -20.75 17.09
CA GLU A 579 -13.80 -21.40 18.26
C GLU A 579 -14.39 -20.87 19.59
N VAL A 580 -15.72 -20.78 19.65
CA VAL A 580 -16.47 -20.33 20.82
C VAL A 580 -16.94 -21.54 21.64
N GLY A 581 -16.88 -21.42 22.97
CA GLY A 581 -17.47 -22.42 23.86
C GLY A 581 -19.00 -22.30 23.83
N GLY A 582 -19.66 -22.99 22.91
CA GLY A 582 -21.12 -22.93 22.71
C GLY A 582 -21.53 -23.29 21.28
N SER A 583 -22.81 -23.05 20.92
CA SER A 583 -23.25 -23.19 19.53
C SER A 583 -22.85 -21.97 18.70
N SER A 584 -22.45 -22.18 17.44
CA SER A 584 -22.12 -21.09 16.50
C SER A 584 -23.35 -20.18 16.22
N GLU A 585 -24.55 -20.75 16.25
CA GLU A 585 -25.81 -20.02 16.06
C GLU A 585 -26.07 -19.01 17.19
N ASP A 586 -25.86 -19.40 18.45
CA ASP A 586 -26.02 -18.49 19.60
C ASP A 586 -25.03 -17.32 19.53
N PHE A 587 -23.82 -17.58 19.04
CA PHE A 587 -22.79 -16.57 18.86
C PHE A 587 -23.12 -15.61 17.71
N GLU A 588 -23.70 -16.11 16.61
CA GLU A 588 -24.21 -15.27 15.51
C GLU A 588 -25.31 -14.36 16.02
N ASP A 589 -26.32 -14.91 16.70
CA ASP A 589 -27.45 -14.14 17.20
C ASP A 589 -27.01 -13.09 18.21
N THR A 590 -26.04 -13.41 19.07
CA THR A 590 -25.43 -12.43 19.99
C THR A 590 -24.71 -11.32 19.25
N THR A 591 -23.93 -11.65 18.21
CA THR A 591 -23.19 -10.67 17.41
C THR A 591 -24.13 -9.78 16.61
N VAL A 592 -25.16 -10.36 15.96
CA VAL A 592 -26.20 -9.62 15.24
C VAL A 592 -26.90 -8.65 16.19
N ARG A 593 -27.30 -9.10 17.38
CA ARG A 593 -27.93 -8.21 18.37
C ARG A 593 -27.03 -7.05 18.77
N ARG A 594 -25.73 -7.27 18.97
CA ARG A 594 -24.77 -6.18 19.29
C ARG A 594 -24.65 -5.15 18.17
N VAL A 595 -24.54 -5.62 16.92
CA VAL A 595 -24.51 -4.74 15.75
C VAL A 595 -25.77 -3.88 15.69
N LEU A 596 -26.94 -4.50 15.82
CA LEU A 596 -28.22 -3.80 15.73
C LEU A 596 -28.47 -2.89 16.93
N GLU A 597 -27.99 -3.25 18.13
CA GLU A 597 -28.07 -2.42 19.34
C GLU A 597 -27.22 -1.16 19.18
N HIS A 598 -25.98 -1.30 18.68
CA HIS A 598 -25.10 -0.17 18.36
C HIS A 598 -25.75 0.75 17.33
N GLN A 599 -26.24 0.20 16.21
CA GLN A 599 -26.91 0.98 15.17
C GLN A 599 -28.15 1.70 15.72
N LEU A 600 -29.00 1.01 16.50
CA LEU A 600 -30.23 1.58 17.02
C LEU A 600 -29.96 2.76 17.95
N HIS A 601 -29.03 2.62 18.89
CA HIS A 601 -28.74 3.68 19.85
C HIS A 601 -28.07 4.89 19.19
N ASN A 602 -27.11 4.66 18.27
CA ASN A 602 -26.42 5.76 17.60
C ASN A 602 -27.33 6.50 16.60
N VAL A 603 -28.18 5.78 15.86
CA VAL A 603 -29.18 6.39 14.99
C VAL A 603 -30.23 7.14 15.81
N HIS A 604 -30.67 6.58 16.95
CA HIS A 604 -31.62 7.25 17.82
C HIS A 604 -31.04 8.50 18.48
N ALA A 605 -29.78 8.48 18.91
CA ALA A 605 -29.10 9.66 19.45
C ALA A 605 -29.03 10.80 18.41
N CYS A 606 -28.79 10.46 17.14
CA CYS A 606 -28.88 11.41 16.05
C CYS A 606 -30.32 11.88 15.81
N ASP A 607 -31.31 10.97 15.76
CA ASP A 607 -32.74 11.32 15.56
C ASP A 607 -33.25 12.28 16.64
N ARG A 608 -32.78 12.15 17.89
CA ARG A 608 -33.12 13.07 18.98
C ARG A 608 -32.67 14.51 18.71
N ARG A 609 -31.62 14.74 17.90
CA ARG A 609 -31.25 16.09 17.42
C ARG A 609 -32.13 16.56 16.26
N LEU A 610 -32.55 15.65 15.39
CA LEU A 610 -33.44 15.98 14.28
C LEU A 610 -34.88 16.24 14.75
N HIS A 611 -35.32 15.58 15.81
CA HIS A 611 -36.67 15.65 16.35
C HIS A 611 -36.71 15.40 17.87
N GLU A 612 -36.41 16.45 18.64
CA GLU A 612 -36.27 16.41 20.10
C GLU A 612 -37.46 15.83 20.86
N GLN A 613 -38.69 16.00 20.34
CA GLN A 613 -39.92 15.63 21.02
C GLN A 613 -40.36 14.16 20.80
N ARG A 614 -39.64 13.38 19.97
CA ARG A 614 -40.05 12.00 19.70
C ARG A 614 -39.44 11.06 20.72
N ALA A 615 -40.29 10.46 21.55
CA ALA A 615 -39.91 9.36 22.42
C ALA A 615 -40.07 8.02 21.71
N LEU A 616 -38.97 7.28 21.55
CA LEU A 616 -38.99 5.89 21.10
C LEU A 616 -38.64 4.98 22.29
N PRO A 617 -39.28 3.81 22.45
CA PRO A 617 -38.98 2.87 23.53
C PRO A 617 -37.70 2.07 23.20
N VAL A 618 -36.58 2.78 23.02
CA VAL A 618 -35.28 2.18 22.71
C VAL A 618 -34.69 1.48 23.93
N GLY A 619 -34.94 1.99 25.14
CA GLY A 619 -34.37 1.44 26.38
C GLY A 619 -32.93 1.90 26.62
N ASP A 620 -32.28 1.30 27.62
CA ASP A 620 -30.90 1.63 27.98
C ASP A 620 -29.89 0.99 27.03
N PRO A 621 -28.77 1.67 26.71
CA PRO A 621 -27.71 1.12 25.87
C PRO A 621 -27.04 -0.06 26.60
N ALA A 622 -27.29 -1.28 26.12
CA ALA A 622 -26.80 -2.53 26.71
C ALA A 622 -25.29 -2.76 26.51
N GLY A 623 -24.45 -1.86 27.03
CA GLY A 623 -22.99 -1.94 26.93
C GLY A 623 -22.42 -1.47 25.58
N VAL A 624 -23.22 -0.74 24.79
CA VAL A 624 -22.79 -0.10 23.53
C VAL A 624 -22.36 1.34 23.78
N ARG A 625 -21.40 1.80 22.98
CA ARG A 625 -20.99 3.20 22.94
C ARG A 625 -22.01 3.99 22.12
N VAL A 626 -22.57 5.01 22.75
CA VAL A 626 -23.52 5.92 22.12
C VAL A 626 -22.82 7.23 21.84
N PHE A 627 -22.73 7.56 20.56
CA PHE A 627 -22.31 8.85 20.08
C PHE A 627 -23.41 9.88 20.35
N GLU A 628 -23.04 10.98 21.01
CA GLU A 628 -23.94 12.10 21.29
C GLU A 628 -23.54 13.28 20.39
N PRO A 629 -24.26 13.53 19.27
CA PRO A 629 -23.95 14.64 18.38
C PRO A 629 -24.08 15.97 19.11
N VAL A 630 -23.13 16.88 18.88
CA VAL A 630 -23.09 18.22 19.47
C VAL A 630 -24.14 19.12 18.84
N ASP A 631 -24.26 19.07 17.51
CA ASP A 631 -25.15 19.86 16.65
C ASP A 631 -25.83 19.00 15.57
N LEU A 632 -26.72 19.60 14.78
CA LEU A 632 -27.44 18.89 13.72
C LEU A 632 -26.53 18.49 12.56
N GLU A 633 -25.55 19.34 12.22
CA GLU A 633 -24.62 19.07 11.13
C GLU A 633 -23.85 17.76 11.38
N GLN A 634 -23.36 17.58 12.61
CA GLN A 634 -22.67 16.37 13.03
C GLN A 634 -23.60 15.15 13.03
N ALA A 635 -24.85 15.30 13.47
CA ALA A 635 -25.84 14.22 13.42
C ALA A 635 -26.12 13.76 11.98
N LEU A 636 -26.29 14.71 11.06
CA LEU A 636 -26.52 14.41 9.64
C LEU A 636 -25.30 13.77 8.98
N ALA A 637 -24.10 14.28 9.25
CA ALA A 637 -22.86 13.72 8.70
C ALA A 637 -22.64 12.27 9.12
N VAL A 638 -22.91 11.92 10.39
CA VAL A 638 -22.85 10.53 10.86
C VAL A 638 -23.90 9.66 10.18
N LEU A 639 -25.13 10.13 10.07
CA LEU A 639 -26.22 9.40 9.40
C LEU A 639 -25.98 9.24 7.88
N ASP A 640 -25.32 10.20 7.23
CA ASP A 640 -24.92 10.08 5.82
C ASP A 640 -23.92 8.92 5.63
N VAL A 641 -22.95 8.79 6.54
CA VAL A 641 -21.93 7.75 6.48
C VAL A 641 -22.49 6.37 6.85
N GLU A 642 -23.38 6.30 7.85
CA GLU A 642 -23.94 5.03 8.35
C GLU A 642 -25.17 4.54 7.56
N TYR A 643 -25.70 5.34 6.63
CA TYR A 643 -26.97 5.08 5.97
C TYR A 643 -27.11 3.66 5.42
N ASP A 644 -26.15 3.23 4.58
CA ASP A 644 -26.19 1.93 3.92
C ASP A 644 -26.06 0.78 4.93
N SER A 645 -25.20 0.95 5.94
CA SER A 645 -25.03 -0.01 7.04
C SER A 645 -26.32 -0.19 7.83
N VAL A 646 -27.06 0.89 8.10
CA VAL A 646 -28.33 0.86 8.83
C VAL A 646 -29.43 0.23 7.97
N GLN A 647 -29.50 0.52 6.67
CA GLN A 647 -30.47 -0.11 5.77
C GLN A 647 -30.27 -1.63 5.69
N LEU A 648 -29.03 -2.08 5.59
CA LEU A 648 -28.70 -3.51 5.62
C LEU A 648 -28.95 -4.11 7.01
N GLY A 649 -28.78 -3.33 8.08
CA GLY A 649 -29.16 -3.69 9.45
C GLY A 649 -30.66 -3.98 9.61
N VAL A 650 -31.53 -3.15 9.04
CA VAL A 650 -32.99 -3.39 9.03
C VAL A 650 -33.33 -4.70 8.32
N GLN A 651 -32.68 -4.99 7.19
CA GLN A 651 -32.89 -6.24 6.46
C GLN A 651 -32.40 -7.45 7.25
N LEU A 652 -31.23 -7.36 7.89
CA LEU A 652 -30.67 -8.40 8.74
C LEU A 652 -31.59 -8.70 9.94
N ALA A 653 -32.11 -7.64 10.60
CA ALA A 653 -33.07 -7.78 11.69
C ALA A 653 -34.33 -8.53 11.24
N HIS A 654 -34.84 -8.21 10.05
CA HIS A 654 -36.03 -8.86 9.49
C HIS A 654 -35.77 -10.34 9.17
N GLN A 655 -34.64 -10.66 8.54
CA GLN A 655 -34.23 -12.03 8.22
C GLN A 655 -34.06 -12.91 9.47
N LYS A 656 -33.51 -12.33 10.55
CA LYS A 656 -33.31 -13.02 11.84
C LYS A 656 -34.55 -12.97 12.74
N GLY A 657 -35.64 -12.34 12.30
CA GLY A 657 -36.88 -12.23 13.09
C GLY A 657 -36.73 -11.43 14.38
N LEU A 658 -35.77 -10.50 14.45
CA LEU A 658 -35.49 -9.70 15.64
C LEU A 658 -36.40 -8.45 15.68
N GLN A 659 -37.64 -8.68 16.07
CA GLN A 659 -38.77 -7.77 15.92
C GLN A 659 -38.53 -6.35 16.47
N ARG A 660 -37.91 -6.23 17.65
CA ARG A 660 -37.53 -4.93 18.26
C ARG A 660 -36.80 -4.02 17.26
N TYR A 661 -35.81 -4.54 16.55
CA TYR A 661 -35.00 -3.74 15.62
C TYR A 661 -35.71 -3.52 14.29
N VAL A 662 -36.56 -4.46 13.85
CA VAL A 662 -37.32 -4.34 12.60
C VAL A 662 -38.21 -3.10 12.59
N TRP A 663 -38.79 -2.72 13.74
CA TRP A 663 -39.64 -1.55 13.81
C TRP A 663 -38.96 -0.31 14.39
N LEU A 664 -38.06 -0.44 15.38
CA LEU A 664 -37.40 0.72 15.99
C LEU A 664 -36.36 1.37 15.08
N LEU A 665 -35.58 0.61 14.30
CA LEU A 665 -34.58 1.20 13.41
C LEU A 665 -35.21 2.08 12.33
N PRO A 666 -36.25 1.64 11.58
CA PRO A 666 -36.94 2.53 10.64
C PRO A 666 -37.57 3.75 11.32
N MET A 667 -38.09 3.59 12.55
CA MET A 667 -38.69 4.68 13.31
C MET A 667 -37.68 5.74 13.78
N ALA A 668 -36.46 5.33 14.13
CA ALA A 668 -35.37 6.25 14.45
C ALA A 668 -34.78 6.89 13.18
N HIS A 669 -34.81 6.19 12.04
CA HIS A 669 -34.17 6.66 10.82
C HIS A 669 -35.05 7.58 9.95
N VAL A 670 -36.38 7.50 10.09
CA VAL A 670 -37.35 8.16 9.20
C VAL A 670 -37.16 9.69 9.11
N THR A 671 -36.80 10.36 10.20
CA THR A 671 -36.66 11.83 10.21
C THR A 671 -35.51 12.28 9.31
N TYR A 672 -34.41 11.55 9.35
CA TYR A 672 -33.28 11.76 8.46
C TYR A 672 -33.64 11.45 7.01
N GLN A 673 -34.35 10.34 6.77
CA GLN A 673 -34.80 10.00 5.42
C GLN A 673 -35.73 11.05 4.82
N TRP A 674 -36.60 11.67 5.62
CA TRP A 674 -37.40 12.82 5.18
C TRP A 674 -36.53 14.03 4.84
N SER A 675 -35.52 14.31 5.67
CA SER A 675 -34.59 15.43 5.48
C SER A 675 -33.78 15.28 4.18
N ARG A 676 -33.33 14.05 3.87
CA ARG A 676 -32.63 13.68 2.64
C ARG A 676 -33.54 13.29 1.47
N ARG A 677 -34.86 13.47 1.60
CA ARG A 677 -35.89 13.09 0.60
C ARG A 677 -35.82 11.61 0.13
N ARG A 678 -35.32 10.70 0.95
CA ARG A 678 -35.28 9.24 0.71
C ARG A 678 -36.62 8.58 1.08
N LEU A 679 -37.71 9.07 0.47
CA LEU A 679 -39.08 8.73 0.87
C LEU A 679 -39.45 7.27 0.57
N ASP A 680 -38.93 6.69 -0.51
CA ASP A 680 -39.21 5.29 -0.87
C ASP A 680 -38.54 4.32 0.10
N ASP A 681 -37.33 4.63 0.56
CA ASP A 681 -36.60 3.84 1.56
C ASP A 681 -37.32 3.92 2.92
N ALA A 682 -37.76 5.12 3.30
CA ALA A 682 -38.59 5.32 4.49
C ALA A 682 -39.89 4.50 4.42
N LEU A 683 -40.58 4.52 3.28
CA LEU A 683 -41.81 3.77 3.10
C LEU A 683 -41.58 2.26 3.22
N ARG A 684 -40.51 1.73 2.61
CA ARG A 684 -40.15 0.30 2.74
C ARG A 684 -39.87 -0.08 4.19
N GLY A 685 -39.00 0.67 4.88
CA GLY A 685 -38.67 0.40 6.28
C GLY A 685 -39.88 0.51 7.21
N LEU A 686 -40.68 1.56 7.07
CA LEU A 686 -41.88 1.76 7.90
C LEU A 686 -42.99 0.74 7.62
N THR A 687 -43.07 0.18 6.41
CA THR A 687 -44.03 -0.89 6.10
C THR A 687 -43.67 -2.16 6.86
N LEU A 688 -42.38 -2.51 6.92
CA LEU A 688 -41.89 -3.60 7.78
C LEU A 688 -42.16 -3.30 9.25
N ALA A 689 -41.86 -2.07 9.69
CA ALA A 689 -42.10 -1.63 11.06
C ALA A 689 -43.58 -1.77 11.45
N ARG A 690 -44.52 -1.42 10.55
CA ARG A 690 -45.97 -1.55 10.77
C ARG A 690 -46.36 -3.00 10.99
N GLU A 691 -45.90 -3.92 10.14
CA GLU A 691 -46.28 -5.34 10.21
C GLU A 691 -45.88 -6.00 11.53
N VAL A 692 -44.76 -5.54 12.10
CA VAL A 692 -44.25 -5.98 13.39
C VAL A 692 -44.96 -5.27 14.54
N ALA A 693 -45.08 -3.95 14.47
CA ALA A 693 -45.72 -3.15 15.51
C ALA A 693 -47.20 -3.50 15.71
N GLU A 694 -47.93 -3.85 14.64
CA GLU A 694 -49.33 -4.30 14.76
C GLU A 694 -49.49 -5.63 15.52
N LYS A 695 -48.41 -6.40 15.71
CA LYS A 695 -48.44 -7.69 16.43
C LYS A 695 -47.92 -7.58 17.85
N GLU A 696 -46.90 -6.76 18.09
CA GLU A 696 -46.10 -6.80 19.32
C GLU A 696 -46.06 -5.48 20.09
N ALA A 697 -46.32 -4.35 19.44
CA ALA A 697 -46.19 -3.04 20.07
C ALA A 697 -47.50 -2.62 20.76
N GLU A 698 -47.38 -1.74 21.74
CA GLU A 698 -48.55 -1.13 22.38
C GLU A 698 -49.35 -0.29 21.37
N PRO A 699 -50.69 -0.14 21.54
CA PRO A 699 -51.53 0.58 20.59
C PRO A 699 -51.03 2.00 20.27
N ALA A 700 -50.54 2.74 21.28
CA ALA A 700 -49.97 4.07 21.10
C ALA A 700 -48.69 4.07 20.23
N GLN A 701 -47.83 3.06 20.38
CA GLN A 701 -46.61 2.89 19.60
C GLN A 701 -46.94 2.49 18.16
N CYS A 702 -47.89 1.57 17.96
CA CYS A 702 -48.38 1.21 16.64
C CYS A 702 -49.04 2.41 15.92
N ALA A 703 -49.80 3.24 16.65
CA ALA A 703 -50.36 4.48 16.13
C ALA A 703 -49.25 5.45 15.67
N MET A 704 -48.13 5.52 16.39
CA MET A 704 -46.98 6.33 16.00
C MET A 704 -46.36 5.88 14.67
N VAL A 705 -46.20 4.56 14.45
CA VAL A 705 -45.72 4.02 13.16
C VAL A 705 -46.65 4.45 12.03
N HIS A 706 -47.96 4.37 12.24
CA HIS A 706 -48.94 4.85 11.26
C HIS A 706 -48.86 6.35 11.00
N ARG A 707 -48.59 7.18 12.03
CA ARG A 707 -48.34 8.62 11.83
C ARG A 707 -47.09 8.87 10.98
N MET A 708 -46.02 8.08 11.15
CA MET A 708 -44.81 8.21 10.32
C MET A 708 -45.04 7.74 8.88
N LEU A 709 -45.80 6.65 8.66
CA LEU A 709 -46.24 6.27 7.32
C LEU A 709 -47.05 7.38 6.66
N ALA A 710 -48.00 7.95 7.40
CA ALA A 710 -48.79 9.07 6.91
C ALA A 710 -47.94 10.30 6.58
N GLY A 711 -46.97 10.65 7.44
CA GLY A 711 -46.03 11.74 7.20
C GLY A 711 -45.13 11.52 5.98
N THR A 712 -44.85 10.26 5.63
CA THR A 712 -44.10 9.89 4.42
C THR A 712 -44.97 10.03 3.18
N TYR A 713 -46.19 9.50 3.19
CA TYR A 713 -47.15 9.67 2.09
C TYR A 713 -47.54 11.14 1.87
N TRP A 714 -47.69 11.91 2.94
CA TRP A 714 -47.99 13.34 2.87
C TRP A 714 -46.89 14.10 2.13
N ARG A 715 -45.62 13.75 2.35
CA ARG A 715 -44.45 14.32 1.62
C ARG A 715 -44.34 13.86 0.17
N GLN A 716 -44.99 12.75 -0.19
CA GLN A 716 -45.20 12.30 -1.57
C GLN A 716 -46.51 12.86 -2.17
N GLU A 717 -47.19 13.77 -1.46
CA GLU A 717 -48.48 14.38 -1.86
C GLU A 717 -49.63 13.36 -2.05
N GLN A 718 -49.49 12.16 -1.49
CA GLN A 718 -50.52 11.11 -1.49
C GLN A 718 -51.42 11.25 -0.26
N PHE A 719 -52.19 12.34 -0.22
CA PHE A 719 -52.97 12.72 0.96
C PHE A 719 -54.05 11.70 1.35
N GLU A 720 -54.65 10.99 0.38
CA GLU A 720 -55.64 9.94 0.64
C GLU A 720 -55.04 8.77 1.41
N ARG A 721 -53.84 8.34 1.02
CA ARG A 721 -53.12 7.26 1.72
C ARG A 721 -52.66 7.70 3.10
N ALA A 722 -52.20 8.95 3.22
CA ALA A 722 -51.86 9.55 4.50
C ALA A 722 -53.06 9.56 5.46
N ALA A 723 -54.23 10.02 5.00
CA ALA A 723 -55.47 10.02 5.76
C ALA A 723 -55.87 8.61 6.22
N GLY A 724 -55.77 7.60 5.33
CA GLY A 724 -56.05 6.21 5.68
C GLY A 724 -55.21 5.68 6.85
N HIS A 725 -53.91 5.98 6.87
CA HIS A 725 -53.04 5.65 7.99
C HIS A 725 -53.35 6.44 9.26
N LEU A 726 -53.72 7.72 9.14
CA LEU A 726 -54.07 8.55 10.29
C LEU A 726 -55.39 8.12 10.94
N TYR A 727 -56.38 7.68 10.17
CA TYR A 727 -57.59 7.05 10.72
C TYR A 727 -57.26 5.78 11.51
N ARG A 728 -56.32 4.96 11.00
CA ARG A 728 -55.84 3.77 11.73
C ARG A 728 -55.13 4.17 13.02
N ALA A 729 -54.29 5.21 13.00
CA ALA A 729 -53.61 5.74 14.19
C ALA A 729 -54.60 6.28 15.25
N VAL A 730 -55.64 6.99 14.83
CA VAL A 730 -56.72 7.47 15.70
C VAL A 730 -57.46 6.30 16.34
N ARG A 731 -57.80 5.25 15.57
CA ARG A 731 -58.47 4.05 16.11
C ARG A 731 -57.61 3.35 17.16
N LEU A 732 -56.34 3.09 16.85
CA LEU A 732 -55.40 2.43 17.76
C LEU A 732 -55.18 3.25 19.04
N SER A 733 -55.08 4.57 18.92
CA SER A 733 -54.89 5.43 20.10
C SER A 733 -56.13 5.48 21.01
N LYS A 734 -57.33 5.22 20.47
CA LYS A 734 -58.57 5.10 21.27
C LYS A 734 -58.69 3.77 22.01
N GLU A 735 -57.88 2.78 21.65
CA GLU A 735 -57.84 1.48 22.35
C GLU A 735 -57.02 1.58 23.66
N ASP A 736 -56.32 2.70 23.87
CA ASP A 736 -55.48 2.97 25.04
C ASP A 736 -55.97 4.21 25.81
N ASP A 737 -56.59 3.98 26.96
CA ASP A 737 -57.14 5.04 27.83
C ASP A 737 -56.10 5.70 28.74
N THR A 738 -54.83 5.27 28.69
CA THR A 738 -53.73 5.87 29.45
C THR A 738 -53.41 7.29 28.98
N GLU A 739 -52.61 8.01 29.75
CA GLU A 739 -52.12 9.34 29.37
C GLU A 739 -51.36 9.29 28.03
N THR A 740 -50.53 8.25 27.82
CA THR A 740 -49.80 7.99 26.58
C THR A 740 -50.75 7.77 25.39
N GLY A 741 -51.80 6.97 25.57
CA GLY A 741 -52.81 6.73 24.55
C GLY A 741 -53.58 7.98 24.16
N ARG A 742 -54.02 8.79 25.13
CA ARG A 742 -54.69 10.08 24.90
C ARG A 742 -53.79 11.10 24.21
N LEU A 743 -52.52 11.17 24.59
CA LEU A 743 -51.55 12.04 23.92
C LEU A 743 -51.31 11.57 22.47
N SER A 744 -51.18 10.25 22.26
CA SER A 744 -51.09 9.66 20.92
C SER A 744 -52.34 9.96 20.07
N LEU A 745 -53.52 9.95 20.68
CA LEU A 745 -54.79 10.32 20.02
C LEU A 745 -54.78 11.78 19.61
N ALA A 746 -54.37 12.69 20.50
CA ALA A 746 -54.25 14.12 20.21
C ALA A 746 -53.30 14.39 19.03
N HIS A 747 -52.11 13.78 19.03
CA HIS A 747 -51.15 13.87 17.91
C HIS A 747 -51.72 13.34 16.59
N SER A 748 -52.44 12.23 16.65
CA SER A 748 -53.05 11.59 15.47
C SER A 748 -54.17 12.46 14.88
N LEU A 749 -55.04 13.02 15.73
CA LEU A 749 -56.11 13.93 15.33
C LEU A 749 -55.56 15.24 14.77
N HIS A 750 -54.54 15.82 15.40
CA HIS A 750 -53.88 17.01 14.89
C HIS A 750 -53.31 16.79 13.48
N THR A 751 -52.58 15.69 13.27
CA THR A 751 -51.99 15.36 11.96
C THR A 751 -53.08 15.02 10.92
N LEU A 752 -54.17 14.35 11.34
CA LEU A 752 -55.33 14.09 10.50
C LEU A 752 -56.00 15.38 10.05
N ALA A 753 -56.17 16.35 10.96
CA ALA A 753 -56.73 17.65 10.64
C ALA A 753 -55.91 18.41 9.59
N LEU A 754 -54.57 18.43 9.74
CA LEU A 754 -53.67 19.00 8.73
C LEU A 754 -53.82 18.33 7.37
N THR A 755 -54.04 17.01 7.34
CA THR A 755 -54.23 16.23 6.11
C THR A 755 -55.61 16.51 5.48
N MET A 756 -56.68 16.55 6.27
CA MET A 756 -58.04 16.87 5.81
C MET A 756 -58.11 18.26 5.19
N ARG A 757 -57.41 19.24 5.79
CA ARG A 757 -57.27 20.59 5.23
C ARG A 757 -56.63 20.55 3.84
N LYS A 758 -55.56 19.77 3.65
CA LYS A 758 -54.89 19.61 2.33
C LYS A 758 -55.78 18.94 1.28
N GLN A 759 -56.70 18.08 1.70
CA GLN A 759 -57.72 17.49 0.82
C GLN A 759 -58.92 18.42 0.56
N GLY A 760 -58.92 19.64 1.09
CA GLY A 760 -60.01 20.61 0.94
C GLY A 760 -61.20 20.37 1.89
N ASN A 761 -61.13 19.40 2.80
CA ASN A 761 -62.19 19.15 3.79
C ASN A 761 -61.96 19.98 5.06
N GLY A 762 -62.19 21.29 4.95
CA GLY A 762 -61.99 22.23 6.05
C GLY A 762 -62.89 22.01 7.27
N ALA A 763 -64.09 21.43 7.08
CA ALA A 763 -65.01 21.16 8.18
C ALA A 763 -64.52 19.99 9.06
N ALA A 764 -64.10 18.88 8.44
CA ALA A 764 -63.50 17.76 9.17
C ALA A 764 -62.18 18.15 9.84
N ALA A 765 -61.37 18.99 9.17
CA ALA A 765 -60.13 19.51 9.74
C ALA A 765 -60.38 20.30 11.04
N GLU A 766 -61.39 21.17 11.05
CA GLU A 766 -61.74 21.97 12.22
C GLU A 766 -62.21 21.11 13.39
N GLU A 767 -63.08 20.12 13.13
CA GLU A 767 -63.56 19.17 14.15
C GLU A 767 -62.40 18.42 14.80
N HIS A 768 -61.49 17.85 13.99
CA HIS A 768 -60.34 17.12 14.51
C HIS A 768 -59.34 18.02 15.25
N HIS A 769 -59.13 19.27 14.82
CA HIS A 769 -58.31 20.22 15.58
C HIS A 769 -58.94 20.57 16.93
N ARG A 770 -60.26 20.74 17.02
CA ARG A 770 -60.94 20.98 18.30
C ARG A 770 -60.82 19.81 19.26
N GLN A 771 -61.05 18.59 18.76
CA GLN A 771 -60.87 17.37 19.57
C GLN A 771 -59.42 17.23 20.06
N ALA A 772 -58.43 17.49 19.21
CA ALA A 772 -57.02 17.49 19.61
C ALA A 772 -56.73 18.57 20.66
N LEU A 773 -57.27 19.78 20.49
CA LEU A 773 -57.10 20.90 21.42
C LEU A 773 -57.63 20.57 22.82
N GLU A 774 -58.82 19.96 22.90
CA GLU A 774 -59.41 19.54 24.17
C GLU A 774 -58.54 18.49 24.88
N LEU A 775 -57.99 17.53 24.13
CA LEU A 775 -57.09 16.52 24.68
C LEU A 775 -55.78 17.14 25.17
N TYR A 776 -55.13 18.00 24.38
CA TYR A 776 -53.89 18.66 24.81
C TYR A 776 -54.09 19.50 26.07
N ARG A 777 -55.21 20.24 26.17
CA ARG A 777 -55.58 21.00 27.38
C ARG A 777 -55.77 20.10 28.59
N ALA A 778 -56.48 18.99 28.43
CA ALA A 778 -56.73 18.04 29.51
C ALA A 778 -55.44 17.36 30.01
N LEU A 779 -54.46 17.17 29.12
CA LEU A 779 -53.15 16.59 29.42
C LEU A 779 -52.14 17.63 29.91
N GLY A 780 -52.46 18.93 29.87
CA GLY A 780 -51.51 20.00 30.18
C GLY A 780 -50.38 20.12 29.15
N GLU A 781 -50.53 19.57 27.96
CA GLU A 781 -49.53 19.60 26.90
C GLU A 781 -49.67 20.92 26.11
N ARG A 782 -48.81 21.88 26.45
CA ARG A 782 -48.94 23.28 26.03
C ARG A 782 -48.52 23.51 24.58
N SER A 783 -47.55 22.75 24.06
CA SER A 783 -47.06 22.95 22.70
C SER A 783 -48.08 22.47 21.67
N GLY A 784 -48.74 21.34 21.91
CA GLY A 784 -49.84 20.83 21.11
C GLY A 784 -51.10 21.65 21.24
N GLU A 785 -51.38 22.25 22.41
CA GLU A 785 -52.46 23.25 22.54
C GLU A 785 -52.24 24.41 21.56
N ALA A 786 -51.03 24.99 21.55
CA ALA A 786 -50.65 26.04 20.61
C ALA A 786 -50.71 25.55 19.15
N ALA A 787 -50.23 24.34 18.85
CA ALA A 787 -50.26 23.78 17.50
C ALA A 787 -51.69 23.56 16.97
N ALA A 788 -52.61 23.08 17.81
CA ALA A 788 -54.01 22.90 17.43
C ALA A 788 -54.71 24.25 17.20
N LEU A 789 -54.47 25.25 18.06
CA LEU A 789 -54.95 26.63 17.86
C LEU A 789 -54.38 27.27 16.59
N ASN A 790 -53.10 27.02 16.28
CA ASN A 790 -52.48 27.47 15.04
C ASN A 790 -53.16 26.84 13.80
N GLY A 791 -53.48 25.54 13.88
CA GLY A 791 -54.26 24.84 12.86
C GLY A 791 -55.63 25.45 12.63
N ILE A 792 -56.36 25.78 13.70
CA ILE A 792 -57.66 26.47 13.65
C ILE A 792 -57.51 27.87 13.03
N GLY A 793 -56.51 28.65 13.44
CA GLY A 793 -56.24 29.96 12.85
C GLY A 793 -55.91 29.88 11.36
N THR A 794 -55.23 28.81 10.94
CA THR A 794 -54.97 28.54 9.52
C THR A 794 -56.25 28.25 8.74
N LEU A 795 -57.21 27.53 9.33
CA LEU A 795 -58.51 27.26 8.71
C LEU A 795 -59.36 28.53 8.57
N HIS A 796 -59.35 29.40 9.58
CA HIS A 796 -60.00 30.71 9.50
C HIS A 796 -59.40 31.57 8.38
N ARG A 797 -58.08 31.58 8.23
CA ARG A 797 -57.43 32.24 7.09
C ARG A 797 -57.90 31.69 5.75
N ASP A 798 -57.95 30.37 5.60
CA ASP A 798 -58.38 29.72 4.36
C ASP A 798 -59.84 30.06 4.00
N ARG A 799 -60.67 30.43 4.99
CA ARG A 799 -62.06 30.91 4.82
C ARG A 799 -62.18 32.43 4.59
N GLY A 800 -61.10 33.18 4.75
CA GLY A 800 -61.12 34.65 4.71
C GLY A 800 -61.51 35.33 6.03
N GLU A 801 -61.64 34.57 7.12
CA GLU A 801 -62.01 35.02 8.46
C GLU A 801 -60.75 35.50 9.22
N TYR A 802 -60.13 36.57 8.72
CA TYR A 802 -58.78 36.95 9.16
C TYR A 802 -58.72 37.40 10.62
N ASP A 803 -59.75 38.06 11.16
CA ASP A 803 -59.77 38.54 12.55
C ASP A 803 -59.96 37.40 13.57
N GLU A 804 -60.73 36.37 13.22
CA GLU A 804 -60.80 35.09 13.95
C GLU A 804 -59.44 34.38 13.90
N GLY A 805 -58.81 34.33 12.73
CA GLY A 805 -57.49 33.74 12.54
C GLY A 805 -56.42 34.41 13.41
N LEU A 806 -56.36 35.75 13.43
CA LEU A 806 -55.44 36.52 14.27
C LEU A 806 -55.68 36.27 15.77
N ARG A 807 -56.95 36.16 16.21
CA ARG A 807 -57.26 35.83 17.61
C ARG A 807 -56.76 34.44 17.98
N ALA A 808 -57.05 33.43 17.17
CA ALA A 808 -56.64 32.05 17.41
C ALA A 808 -55.10 31.91 17.41
N CYS A 809 -54.42 32.45 16.40
CA CYS A 809 -52.96 32.42 16.32
C CYS A 809 -52.30 33.31 17.39
N GLY A 810 -52.91 34.42 17.80
CA GLY A 810 -52.42 35.24 18.91
C GLY A 810 -52.50 34.53 20.27
N GLU A 811 -53.54 33.71 20.47
CA GLU A 811 -53.62 32.80 21.62
C GLU A 811 -52.55 31.71 21.56
N ALA A 812 -52.39 31.07 20.40
CA ALA A 812 -51.33 30.08 20.18
C ALA A 812 -49.94 30.66 20.44
N LEU A 813 -49.65 31.88 19.98
CA LEU A 813 -48.34 32.52 20.15
C LEU A 813 -48.04 32.77 21.62
N ARG A 814 -49.01 33.30 22.38
CA ARG A 814 -48.85 33.53 23.82
C ARG A 814 -48.59 32.24 24.59
N ILE A 815 -49.22 31.13 24.17
CA ILE A 815 -48.97 29.81 24.75
C ILE A 815 -47.55 29.35 24.41
N ALA A 816 -47.18 29.39 23.13
CA ALA A 816 -45.86 28.97 22.65
C ALA A 816 -44.70 29.81 23.24
N GLU A 817 -44.90 31.09 23.54
CA GLU A 817 -43.92 31.92 24.24
C GLU A 817 -43.68 31.50 25.69
N GLY A 818 -44.64 30.80 26.29
CA GLY A 818 -44.52 30.22 27.62
C GLY A 818 -43.96 28.79 27.63
N THR A 819 -43.63 28.19 26.48
CA THR A 819 -43.04 26.85 26.40
C THR A 819 -41.57 26.91 25.99
N THR A 820 -40.85 25.81 26.20
CA THR A 820 -39.49 25.62 25.67
C THR A 820 -39.48 25.22 24.19
N ASP A 821 -40.65 24.96 23.60
CA ASP A 821 -40.79 24.56 22.20
C ASP A 821 -40.74 25.78 21.28
N ARG A 822 -39.51 26.17 20.95
CA ARG A 822 -39.23 27.27 20.04
C ARG A 822 -39.75 26.99 18.62
N ARG A 823 -39.85 25.73 18.19
CA ARG A 823 -40.34 25.37 16.85
C ARG A 823 -41.82 25.68 16.71
N CYS A 824 -42.64 25.30 17.68
CA CYS A 824 -44.07 25.63 17.69
C CYS A 824 -44.29 27.15 17.61
N ARG A 825 -43.45 27.95 18.28
CA ARG A 825 -43.47 29.42 18.16
C ARG A 825 -43.21 29.88 16.72
N ALA A 826 -42.20 29.33 16.04
CA ALA A 826 -41.90 29.68 14.65
C ALA A 826 -43.07 29.33 13.70
N ASP A 827 -43.73 28.18 13.90
CA ASP A 827 -44.89 27.76 13.12
C ASP A 827 -46.09 28.71 13.28
N VAL A 828 -46.32 29.22 14.50
CA VAL A 828 -47.39 30.20 14.75
C VAL A 828 -47.06 31.56 14.11
N LEU A 829 -45.82 32.03 14.26
CA LEU A 829 -45.36 33.28 13.62
C LEU A 829 -45.49 33.21 12.09
N TYR A 830 -45.18 32.06 11.51
CA TYR A 830 -45.36 31.80 10.09
C TYR A 830 -46.84 31.92 9.67
N THR A 831 -47.77 31.27 10.39
CA THR A 831 -49.20 31.38 10.08
C THR A 831 -49.71 32.81 10.21
N LEU A 832 -49.30 33.53 11.27
CA LEU A 832 -49.62 34.96 11.45
C LEU A 832 -49.13 35.79 10.26
N ALA A 833 -47.89 35.59 9.83
CA ALA A 833 -47.36 36.25 8.65
C ALA A 833 -48.22 35.98 7.41
N GLN A 834 -48.63 34.73 7.18
CA GLN A 834 -49.50 34.39 6.05
C GLN A 834 -50.88 35.07 6.14
N ILE A 835 -51.43 35.27 7.34
CA ILE A 835 -52.67 36.03 7.54
C ILE A 835 -52.47 37.51 7.19
N HIS A 836 -51.38 38.12 7.68
CA HIS A 836 -51.03 39.51 7.33
C HIS A 836 -50.80 39.69 5.83
N LEU A 837 -50.15 38.74 5.14
CA LEU A 837 -50.03 38.76 3.68
C LEU A 837 -51.39 38.71 2.99
N SER A 838 -52.33 37.90 3.50
CA SER A 838 -53.69 37.82 2.95
C SER A 838 -54.47 39.12 3.13
N ARG A 839 -54.09 39.95 4.10
CA ARG A 839 -54.61 41.31 4.35
C ARG A 839 -53.84 42.42 3.61
N SER A 840 -52.85 42.07 2.77
CA SER A 840 -51.95 43.02 2.11
C SER A 840 -51.07 43.84 3.07
N GLU A 841 -50.78 43.31 4.26
CA GLU A 841 -49.94 43.94 5.29
C GLU A 841 -48.50 43.39 5.23
N GLY A 842 -47.81 43.67 4.12
CA GLY A 842 -46.52 43.04 3.76
C GLY A 842 -45.36 43.29 4.74
N GLU A 843 -45.23 44.49 5.29
CA GLU A 843 -44.14 44.82 6.25
C GLU A 843 -44.28 44.05 7.57
N GLU A 844 -45.51 43.92 8.08
CA GLU A 844 -45.78 43.18 9.31
C GLU A 844 -45.56 41.68 9.10
N ALA A 845 -45.98 41.15 7.95
CA ALA A 845 -45.66 39.78 7.56
C ALA A 845 -44.16 39.53 7.49
N LEU A 846 -43.39 40.44 6.87
CA LEU A 846 -41.93 40.31 6.77
C LEU A 846 -41.25 40.35 8.15
N ARG A 847 -41.73 41.19 9.07
CA ARG A 847 -41.26 41.24 10.47
C ARG A 847 -41.44 39.88 11.16
N LEU A 848 -42.64 39.29 11.03
CA LEU A 848 -42.97 37.99 11.62
C LEU A 848 -42.18 36.84 10.98
N LEU A 849 -42.03 36.83 9.64
CA LEU A 849 -41.24 35.82 8.94
C LEU A 849 -39.77 35.88 9.36
N ARG A 850 -39.17 37.07 9.51
CA ARG A 850 -37.80 37.21 10.01
C ARG A 850 -37.61 36.66 11.41
N GLN A 851 -38.58 36.89 12.30
CA GLN A 851 -38.56 36.31 13.65
C GLN A 851 -38.64 34.77 13.60
N ALA A 852 -39.52 34.23 12.77
CA ALA A 852 -39.64 32.78 12.57
C ALA A 852 -38.37 32.18 11.96
N CYS A 853 -37.79 32.81 10.92
CA CYS A 853 -36.51 32.40 10.32
C CYS A 853 -35.37 32.42 11.33
N GLY A 854 -35.27 33.45 12.16
CA GLY A 854 -34.23 33.52 13.20
C GLY A 854 -34.33 32.35 14.18
N ILE A 855 -35.55 31.99 14.60
CA ILE A 855 -35.77 30.81 15.44
C ILE A 855 -35.38 29.53 14.72
N LEU A 856 -35.80 29.34 13.46
CA LEU A 856 -35.48 28.12 12.70
C LEU A 856 -33.99 28.00 12.39
N CYS A 857 -33.30 29.12 12.16
CA CYS A 857 -31.84 29.17 12.02
C CYS A 857 -31.15 28.74 13.32
N ASP A 858 -31.58 29.27 14.48
CA ASP A 858 -31.03 28.89 15.79
C ASP A 858 -31.28 27.42 16.16
N LEU A 859 -32.37 26.83 15.65
CA LEU A 859 -32.72 25.42 15.84
C LEU A 859 -32.15 24.52 14.73
N GLU A 860 -31.45 25.09 13.75
CA GLU A 860 -30.91 24.38 12.59
C GLU A 860 -31.99 23.62 11.78
N HIS A 861 -33.25 24.06 11.82
CA HIS A 861 -34.35 23.44 11.06
C HIS A 861 -34.36 23.86 9.59
N TRP A 862 -33.36 23.37 8.83
CA TRP A 862 -33.06 23.80 7.45
C TRP A 862 -34.22 23.73 6.46
N HIS A 863 -35.08 22.71 6.57
CA HIS A 863 -36.22 22.54 5.65
C HIS A 863 -37.25 23.67 5.80
N ASP A 864 -37.63 23.95 7.06
CA ASP A 864 -38.61 24.98 7.37
C ASP A 864 -37.99 26.38 7.20
N GLU A 865 -36.70 26.56 7.53
CA GLU A 865 -35.95 27.79 7.28
C GLU A 865 -35.93 28.13 5.78
N ALA A 866 -35.57 27.17 4.92
CA ALA A 866 -35.53 27.37 3.47
C ALA A 866 -36.91 27.74 2.89
N LYS A 867 -37.99 27.12 3.39
CA LYS A 867 -39.36 27.44 2.96
C LYS A 867 -39.77 28.85 3.38
N LEU A 868 -39.44 29.26 4.61
CA LEU A 868 -39.77 30.59 5.10
C LEU A 868 -38.95 31.68 4.42
N LEU A 869 -37.66 31.44 4.17
CA LEU A 869 -36.80 32.36 3.44
C LEU A 869 -37.24 32.53 1.98
N TRP A 870 -37.72 31.46 1.34
CA TRP A 870 -38.34 31.57 0.02
C TRP A 870 -39.55 32.51 0.04
N LEU A 871 -40.45 32.34 1.01
CA LEU A 871 -41.60 33.23 1.17
C LEU A 871 -41.15 34.67 1.49
N CYS A 872 -40.10 34.86 2.31
CA CYS A 872 -39.51 36.17 2.55
C CYS A 872 -39.05 36.83 1.25
N ALA A 873 -38.37 36.08 0.38
CA ALA A 873 -37.89 36.58 -0.90
C ALA A 873 -39.06 37.05 -1.78
N ASP A 874 -40.14 36.27 -1.88
CA ASP A 874 -41.34 36.66 -2.64
C ASP A 874 -41.96 37.97 -2.12
N VAL A 875 -42.06 38.12 -0.80
CA VAL A 875 -42.58 39.36 -0.16
C VAL A 875 -41.64 40.55 -0.39
N LEU A 876 -40.33 40.33 -0.31
CA LEU A 876 -39.32 41.36 -0.56
C LEU A 876 -39.34 41.85 -2.02
N VAL A 877 -39.52 40.92 -2.98
CA VAL A 877 -39.68 41.26 -4.39
C VAL A 877 -40.94 42.11 -4.60
N ALA A 878 -42.06 41.72 -4.01
CA ALA A 878 -43.31 42.50 -4.09
C ALA A 878 -43.17 43.91 -3.48
N ALA A 879 -42.30 44.08 -2.48
CA ALA A 879 -41.96 45.36 -1.86
C ALA A 879 -40.86 46.16 -2.60
N GLY A 880 -40.33 45.66 -3.72
CA GLY A 880 -39.26 46.32 -4.49
C GLY A 880 -37.86 46.24 -3.86
N ARG A 881 -37.65 45.33 -2.90
CA ARG A 881 -36.40 45.14 -2.15
C ARG A 881 -35.59 43.96 -2.71
N SER A 882 -35.23 44.03 -3.99
CA SER A 882 -34.63 42.90 -4.73
C SER A 882 -33.29 42.42 -4.16
N SER A 883 -32.45 43.32 -3.61
CA SER A 883 -31.16 42.92 -3.03
C SER A 883 -31.31 42.01 -1.82
N GLU A 884 -32.24 42.33 -0.92
CA GLU A 884 -32.53 41.49 0.25
C GLU A 884 -33.20 40.16 -0.13
N ALA A 885 -33.99 40.16 -1.22
CA ALA A 885 -34.57 38.93 -1.76
C ALA A 885 -33.49 37.99 -2.30
N VAL A 886 -32.46 38.52 -2.96
CA VAL A 886 -31.30 37.77 -3.44
C VAL A 886 -30.54 37.14 -2.27
N GLU A 887 -30.25 37.89 -1.20
CA GLU A 887 -29.58 37.35 0.01
C GLU A 887 -30.38 36.20 0.64
N ALA A 888 -31.71 36.33 0.73
CA ALA A 888 -32.57 35.27 1.24
C ALA A 888 -32.52 34.01 0.36
N LEU A 889 -32.56 34.16 -0.96
CA LEU A 889 -32.49 33.04 -1.90
C LEU A 889 -31.11 32.37 -1.95
N GLU A 890 -30.03 33.12 -1.78
CA GLU A 890 -28.68 32.56 -1.64
C GLU A 890 -28.58 31.65 -0.41
N ARG A 891 -29.16 32.07 0.72
CA ARG A 891 -29.28 31.19 1.89
C ARG A 891 -30.14 29.95 1.62
N VAL A 892 -31.25 30.09 0.90
CA VAL A 892 -32.07 28.93 0.48
C VAL A 892 -31.25 27.94 -0.36
N LEU A 893 -30.41 28.43 -1.27
CA LEU A 893 -29.56 27.59 -2.11
C LEU A 893 -28.61 26.74 -1.25
N VAL A 894 -27.91 27.38 -0.31
CA VAL A 894 -27.00 26.70 0.64
C VAL A 894 -27.74 25.63 1.43
N LEU A 895 -28.91 25.96 2.00
CA LEU A 895 -29.70 25.00 2.77
C LEU A 895 -30.17 23.82 1.92
N ARG A 896 -30.62 24.07 0.67
CA ARG A 896 -31.03 22.99 -0.25
C ARG A 896 -29.85 22.09 -0.64
N GLU A 897 -28.66 22.65 -0.84
CA GLU A 897 -27.43 21.88 -1.08
C GLU A 897 -27.09 21.00 0.14
N LEU A 898 -27.11 21.58 1.34
CA LEU A 898 -26.91 20.85 2.60
C LEU A 898 -27.94 19.74 2.83
N MET A 899 -29.15 19.83 2.26
CA MET A 899 -30.20 18.81 2.33
C MET A 899 -30.17 17.77 1.18
N GLY A 900 -29.18 17.83 0.29
CA GLY A 900 -29.02 16.86 -0.81
C GLY A 900 -29.35 17.40 -2.21
N GLY A 901 -29.38 18.72 -2.38
CA GLY A 901 -29.36 19.39 -3.68
C GLY A 901 -30.70 19.48 -4.43
N HIS A 902 -31.79 18.95 -3.87
CA HIS A 902 -33.10 19.00 -4.53
C HIS A 902 -33.63 20.44 -4.66
N GLY A 903 -34.12 20.81 -5.84
CA GLY A 903 -34.70 22.13 -6.10
C GLY A 903 -33.66 23.26 -6.13
N THR A 904 -32.36 22.95 -6.11
CA THR A 904 -31.31 23.98 -6.24
C THR A 904 -31.38 24.70 -7.58
N GLN A 905 -31.78 24.00 -8.66
CA GLN A 905 -31.97 24.63 -9.97
C GLN A 905 -33.06 25.70 -9.95
N GLU A 906 -34.21 25.41 -9.34
CA GLU A 906 -35.31 26.39 -9.19
C GLU A 906 -34.87 27.66 -8.45
N VAL A 907 -34.02 27.51 -7.41
CA VAL A 907 -33.43 28.66 -6.70
C VAL A 907 -32.48 29.44 -7.61
N ARG A 908 -31.64 28.74 -8.40
CA ARG A 908 -30.69 29.37 -9.32
C ARG A 908 -31.41 30.15 -10.43
N ASP A 909 -32.44 29.55 -11.02
CA ASP A 909 -33.27 30.20 -12.05
C ASP A 909 -33.91 31.48 -11.47
N ARG A 910 -34.44 31.41 -10.24
CA ARG A 910 -35.04 32.56 -9.57
C ARG A 910 -34.01 33.64 -9.21
N LEU A 911 -32.80 33.26 -8.82
CA LEU A 911 -31.69 34.19 -8.57
C LEU A 911 -31.24 34.89 -9.86
N GLU A 912 -31.23 34.18 -10.99
CA GLU A 912 -30.92 34.76 -12.30
C GLU A 912 -31.99 35.75 -12.78
N GLU A 913 -33.27 35.52 -12.48
CA GLU A 913 -34.36 36.46 -12.80
C GLU A 913 -34.28 37.79 -12.02
N LEU A 914 -33.71 37.77 -10.81
CA LEU A 914 -33.68 38.91 -9.90
C LEU A 914 -32.39 39.76 -10.00
N ARG A 915 -31.35 39.20 -10.62
CA ARG A 915 -30.05 39.86 -10.88
C ARG A 915 -30.09 40.57 -12.22
#